data_AF-A0A5A7PK78-F1
#
_entry.id   AF-A0A5A7PK78-F1
#
_cell.length_a   1.000
_cell.length_b   1.000
_cell.length_c   1.000
_cell.angle_alpha   90.00
_cell.angle_beta   90.00
_cell.angle_gamma   90.00
#
_symmetry.space_group_name_H-M   'P 1'
#
loop_
_entity.id
_entity.type
_entity.pdbx_description
1 polymer ?
#
loop_
_entity_poly.entity_id
_entity_poly.type
_entity_poly.pdbx_seq_one_letter_code
_entity_poly.pdbx_strand_id
1 'polypeptide(L)'
;MEKKMGGITAEAIILVIFLEIFSFSNSAPLFTSSRWIVDRATGDRVKFACANWVSHLQPMIAEGLEKKPLAQIARQIAGNGFNCVRFTWATYAFTRPDYSGLTVSQSLDKYNLTAAKAGLAANNPWAMGLKVVELHRAVVNELGKNNLMVVLDNHVSLPDWCCGPDDGNGFFGDPNFDASEWLQGLAAVARTYKGNPAVVGMSMRNELRGSRQNEADWYKYMQAGANTIHTENPDFLVIVSGLSFDTNLGFLKTKPLDVKFDNKLVFEAHWYTFGIPDDQWTSQTNNLCASVTKTARDNHLFLTSGENPFPLFLSEFGIDQRGQNEADNRYISCLLAEVAEKDLDWALWTFQGSYILRQGTRNLEEVYGIMDLNWDRSNSARPTSYIMFHPQSGQCVQIGNTNNVLLANCKAASRWDQLKDGGPIKMAGNPRCLVAGPVTIEVSNDCSSKWKFVSSSGLHLAAQKGQGSYLCLDGSNTTLVGNKCLCVGDDLVDLPTCADNPQVQWFKFVPTNTKSIFLFLFLQISAFCNSVHLSTSSRWIVDQATGKRVKLACANWASHLEPMIAEGLEKKPLRDIARQIASDGFNCVRFTWATFMFTRPDYSNLSVSQSLDKYSLAAAKAGIAENNPQFLNVTITELHRAVVKELGRNNLMVVLDNHVSEPKWCCGPDDGNGFFGDPSFDPLEWLKGLSEVARIYKRSSAVVGMSMRNELRGNRQNEADWYKFMQDGANTIHKESPDFLIIVSGLSYDTNLGFLKAKPLGISPKNKLVYEAHWYTFGSSNDKWTDQTNGKCASITKAARDNFLFLTTGDNNSDPSPLFLSEFGIDQSGVNEAENRYVSCLLAEVAEKDVDWALWAFQGSYMLRQGTVDLNETYGVTSFDWERPRNPNFLDRLQFIRQINQDPNSKKPTKYVIFHPQSGQCVQIGKDDNSLLLANCKSSDRWDQHRDGGPIKLAGKSRWLTAEGEGGAASLSNNCSTNWKLVSSSGLHLAAEIGGGNYVCLEKNGSGPTVVTNKCLCVGDDLADLPTCNDNPQVQWFKLVAVNV
;
A
#
# COMPACT_ATOMS: atom_id res chain seq x y z
N MET A 1 -16.12 71.42 4.00
CA MET A 1 -16.49 70.61 2.80
C MET A 1 -17.25 69.37 3.27
N GLU A 2 -17.86 68.61 2.38
CA GLU A 2 -18.89 67.61 2.71
C GLU A 2 -18.33 66.20 3.05
N LYS A 3 -19.21 65.35 3.61
CA LYS A 3 -19.24 63.87 3.51
C LYS A 3 -18.10 63.08 4.22
N LYS A 4 -18.35 61.89 4.79
CA LYS A 4 -19.61 61.24 5.24
C LYS A 4 -19.28 60.15 6.28
N MET A 5 -20.25 59.73 7.08
CA MET A 5 -20.14 58.57 7.99
C MET A 5 -20.29 57.23 7.25
N GLY A 6 -19.74 56.17 7.86
CA GLY A 6 -19.96 54.76 7.52
C GLY A 6 -18.64 53.97 7.57
N GLY A 7 -18.47 52.93 8.39
CA GLY A 7 -19.41 52.31 9.33
C GLY A 7 -19.14 50.81 9.46
N ILE A 8 -18.02 50.42 10.08
CA ILE A 8 -17.63 49.02 10.23
C ILE A 8 -18.51 48.37 11.31
N THR A 9 -19.25 47.30 10.97
CA THR A 9 -20.09 46.57 11.92
C THR A 9 -19.24 45.64 12.80
N ALA A 10 -19.74 45.36 14.01
CA ALA A 10 -19.02 44.59 15.03
C ALA A 10 -18.68 43.14 14.60
N GLU A 11 -19.41 42.59 13.63
CA GLU A 11 -19.20 41.26 13.06
C GLU A 11 -17.81 41.11 12.40
N ALA A 12 -17.28 42.18 11.81
CA ALA A 12 -15.97 42.17 11.16
C ALA A 12 -14.80 41.99 12.16
N ILE A 13 -14.98 42.38 13.42
CA ILE A 13 -13.97 42.24 14.47
C ILE A 13 -14.02 40.83 15.09
N ILE A 14 -15.21 40.23 15.18
CA ILE A 14 -15.40 38.87 15.69
C ILE A 14 -14.79 37.84 14.72
N LEU A 15 -14.96 38.03 13.40
CA LEU A 15 -14.47 37.09 12.39
C LEU A 15 -12.92 37.00 12.34
N VAL A 16 -12.22 38.11 12.58
CA VAL A 16 -10.75 38.15 12.60
C VAL A 16 -10.18 37.49 13.86
N ILE A 17 -10.84 37.63 15.01
CA ILE A 17 -10.41 37.01 16.27
C ILE A 17 -10.64 35.47 16.24
N PHE A 18 -11.56 34.97 15.44
CA PHE A 18 -11.79 33.53 15.26
C PHE A 18 -10.82 32.83 14.27
N LEU A 19 -9.99 33.59 13.53
CA LEU A 19 -9.07 33.03 12.53
C LEU A 19 -7.60 32.88 12.99
N GLU A 20 -7.28 33.28 14.23
CA GLU A 20 -5.98 32.96 14.88
C GLU A 20 -6.10 31.95 16.04
N ILE A 21 -7.20 31.18 16.10
CA ILE A 21 -7.20 29.93 16.86
C ILE A 21 -6.37 28.91 16.06
N PHE A 22 -5.09 28.84 16.41
CA PHE A 22 -4.08 27.91 15.89
C PHE A 22 -4.64 26.52 15.57
N SER A 23 -4.25 25.98 14.41
CA SER A 23 -4.32 24.54 14.10
C SER A 23 -3.35 23.73 14.96
N PHE A 24 -3.57 23.71 16.27
CA PHE A 24 -3.04 22.65 17.12
C PHE A 24 -3.77 21.37 16.76
N SER A 25 -3.01 20.34 16.37
CA SER A 25 -3.49 18.95 16.31
C SER A 25 -3.86 18.50 17.73
N ASN A 26 -5.07 18.82 18.17
CA ASN A 26 -5.64 18.31 19.41
C ASN A 26 -5.87 16.81 19.24
N SER A 27 -4.85 16.00 19.55
CA SER A 27 -5.06 14.58 19.84
C SER A 27 -6.11 14.50 20.94
N ALA A 28 -7.23 13.81 20.67
CA ALA A 28 -8.21 13.58 21.71
C ALA A 28 -7.55 12.67 22.77
N PRO A 29 -7.91 12.80 24.06
CA PRO A 29 -7.35 11.96 25.12
C PRO A 29 -7.43 10.48 24.75
N LEU A 30 -6.31 9.78 24.63
CA LEU A 30 -6.31 8.38 24.19
C LEU A 30 -6.96 7.46 25.22
N PHE A 31 -7.68 6.45 24.77
CA PHE A 31 -8.37 5.45 25.59
C PHE A 31 -7.83 4.05 25.27
N THR A 32 -8.21 3.06 26.06
CA THR A 32 -7.93 1.64 25.80
C THR A 32 -9.23 0.89 25.54
N SER A 33 -9.19 -0.05 24.60
CA SER A 33 -10.34 -0.86 24.19
C SER A 33 -9.85 -2.24 23.76
N SER A 34 -10.18 -3.27 24.56
CA SER A 34 -9.51 -4.57 24.46
C SER A 34 -7.97 -4.38 24.47
N ARG A 35 -7.24 -5.11 23.63
CA ARG A 35 -5.77 -5.03 23.53
C ARG A 35 -5.20 -3.79 22.82
N TRP A 36 -6.00 -2.75 22.61
CA TRP A 36 -5.66 -1.63 21.75
C TRP A 36 -5.69 -0.28 22.47
N ILE A 37 -4.72 0.58 22.17
CA ILE A 37 -4.82 2.02 22.38
C ILE A 37 -5.67 2.60 21.24
N VAL A 38 -6.64 3.45 21.57
CA VAL A 38 -7.61 4.04 20.61
C VAL A 38 -7.78 5.54 20.84
N ASP A 39 -8.17 6.26 19.78
CA ASP A 39 -8.69 7.61 19.91
C ASP A 39 -10.09 7.58 20.55
N ARG A 40 -10.37 8.47 21.52
CA ARG A 40 -11.64 8.50 22.24
C ARG A 40 -12.83 8.96 21.39
N ALA A 41 -12.60 9.84 20.42
CA ALA A 41 -13.65 10.44 19.61
C ALA A 41 -14.05 9.56 18.42
N THR A 42 -13.11 8.84 17.81
CA THR A 42 -13.41 7.96 16.67
C THR A 42 -13.48 6.47 17.03
N GLY A 43 -12.77 6.04 18.09
CA GLY A 43 -12.58 4.63 18.42
C GLY A 43 -11.58 3.91 17.51
N ASP A 44 -10.89 4.62 16.60
CA ASP A 44 -9.84 4.05 15.77
C ASP A 44 -8.58 3.76 16.58
N ARG A 45 -7.85 2.71 16.20
CA ARG A 45 -6.60 2.35 16.87
C ARG A 45 -5.51 3.39 16.61
N VAL A 46 -4.89 3.86 17.68
CA VAL A 46 -3.66 4.67 17.64
C VAL A 46 -2.48 3.74 17.89
N LYS A 47 -1.66 3.53 16.85
CA LYS A 47 -0.41 2.78 16.94
C LYS A 47 0.66 3.62 17.64
N PHE A 48 1.34 3.09 18.64
CA PHE A 48 2.62 3.68 19.10
C PHE A 48 3.79 3.05 18.35
N ALA A 49 4.58 3.93 17.73
CA ALA A 49 5.86 3.65 17.10
C ALA A 49 6.82 4.76 17.55
N CYS A 50 7.34 4.63 18.78
CA CYS A 50 8.11 5.69 19.41
C CYS A 50 9.62 5.46 19.33
N ALA A 51 10.39 6.51 19.59
CA ALA A 51 11.75 6.37 20.10
C ALA A 51 11.78 6.74 21.58
N ASN A 52 12.63 6.09 22.37
CA ASN A 52 13.02 6.59 23.68
C ASN A 52 13.98 7.77 23.51
N TRP A 53 13.86 8.82 24.34
CA TRP A 53 14.79 9.94 24.36
C TRP A 53 15.12 10.34 25.81
N VAL A 54 16.41 10.35 26.13
CA VAL A 54 16.90 10.56 27.49
C VAL A 54 16.91 12.04 27.90
N SER A 55 16.41 12.31 29.11
CA SER A 55 16.50 13.60 29.80
C SER A 55 16.58 13.46 31.34
N HIS A 56 16.72 12.24 31.87
CA HIS A 56 16.66 11.93 33.30
C HIS A 56 18.02 11.87 34.02
N LEU A 57 19.14 11.93 33.30
CA LEU A 57 20.50 11.84 33.89
C LEU A 57 20.85 13.10 34.70
N GLN A 58 22.03 13.10 35.35
CA GLN A 58 22.49 14.16 36.27
C GLN A 58 22.16 15.60 35.83
N PRO A 59 22.35 16.01 34.56
CA PRO A 59 22.10 17.40 34.15
C PRO A 59 20.61 17.80 34.05
N MET A 60 19.68 16.82 34.00
CA MET A 60 18.25 17.02 33.71
C MET A 60 17.98 17.82 32.41
N ILE A 61 18.71 17.50 31.35
CA ILE A 61 18.66 18.15 30.05
C ILE A 61 18.47 17.04 29.01
N ALA A 62 17.60 17.26 28.02
CA ALA A 62 17.42 16.31 26.94
C ALA A 62 18.69 16.19 26.11
N GLU A 63 19.15 14.96 25.89
CA GLU A 63 20.41 14.70 25.21
C GLU A 63 20.40 15.28 23.78
N GLY A 64 21.53 15.83 23.33
CA GLY A 64 21.67 16.44 22.00
C GLY A 64 21.31 17.91 21.90
N LEU A 65 20.70 18.53 22.93
CA LEU A 65 20.41 19.96 22.95
C LEU A 65 21.66 20.87 22.96
N GLU A 66 22.81 20.32 23.30
CA GLU A 66 24.11 20.95 23.12
C GLU A 66 24.70 20.77 21.70
N LYS A 67 24.14 19.83 20.91
CA LYS A 67 24.56 19.52 19.53
C LYS A 67 23.74 20.24 18.47
N LYS A 68 22.40 20.27 18.61
CA LYS A 68 21.45 20.76 17.59
C LYS A 68 20.32 21.58 18.23
N PRO A 69 19.68 22.50 17.48
CA PRO A 69 18.46 23.17 17.93
C PRO A 69 17.33 22.17 18.22
N LEU A 70 16.57 22.38 19.30
CA LEU A 70 15.46 21.50 19.72
C LEU A 70 14.48 21.19 18.58
N ALA A 71 14.08 22.22 17.83
CA ALA A 71 13.17 22.07 16.69
C ALA A 71 13.76 21.24 15.53
N GLN A 72 15.09 21.16 15.39
CA GLN A 72 15.73 20.25 14.45
C GLN A 72 15.64 18.80 14.95
N ILE A 73 15.87 18.56 16.24
CA ILE A 73 15.79 17.22 16.84
C ILE A 73 14.35 16.68 16.73
N ALA A 74 13.34 17.48 17.07
CA ALA A 74 11.94 17.09 16.91
C ALA A 74 11.59 16.73 15.45
N ARG A 75 12.08 17.49 14.46
CA ARG A 75 11.95 17.14 13.04
C ARG A 75 12.74 15.90 12.63
N GLN A 76 13.90 15.65 13.24
CA GLN A 76 14.67 14.42 12.99
C GLN A 76 13.97 13.19 13.56
N ILE A 77 13.33 13.27 14.72
CA ILE A 77 12.51 12.18 15.29
C ILE A 77 11.35 11.85 14.34
N ALA A 78 10.51 12.83 14.01
CA ALA A 78 9.39 12.63 13.09
C ALA A 78 9.86 12.18 11.69
N GLY A 79 10.97 12.74 11.19
CA GLY A 79 11.57 12.39 9.90
C GLY A 79 12.20 10.99 9.81
N ASN A 80 12.44 10.32 10.95
CA ASN A 80 12.82 8.89 10.98
C ASN A 80 11.59 7.96 11.01
N GLY A 81 10.36 8.50 11.02
CA GLY A 81 9.11 7.73 10.98
C GLY A 81 8.49 7.41 12.33
N PHE A 82 9.00 7.97 13.43
CA PHE A 82 8.36 7.86 14.75
C PHE A 82 7.16 8.80 14.83
N ASN A 83 6.07 8.34 15.47
CA ASN A 83 4.90 9.17 15.77
C ASN A 83 4.80 9.55 17.26
N CYS A 84 5.72 9.05 18.09
CA CYS A 84 5.77 9.36 19.51
C CYS A 84 7.19 9.35 20.09
N VAL A 85 7.33 9.87 21.31
CA VAL A 85 8.55 9.81 22.11
C VAL A 85 8.21 9.31 23.51
N ARG A 86 8.92 8.27 23.98
CA ARG A 86 8.99 7.94 25.41
C ARG A 86 10.08 8.81 26.02
N PHE A 87 9.66 9.89 26.67
CA PHE A 87 10.52 10.97 27.12
C PHE A 87 10.73 10.90 28.63
N THR A 88 11.99 10.70 29.01
CA THR A 88 12.35 10.21 30.35
C THR A 88 12.62 11.34 31.35
N TRP A 89 12.19 11.16 32.60
CA TRP A 89 12.40 12.09 33.71
C TRP A 89 12.75 11.38 35.03
N ALA A 90 13.40 12.12 35.93
CA ALA A 90 13.77 11.64 37.26
C ALA A 90 12.86 12.24 38.35
N THR A 91 12.44 11.47 39.35
CA THR A 91 11.54 11.94 40.43
C THR A 91 12.02 13.25 41.06
N TYR A 92 13.31 13.35 41.40
CA TYR A 92 13.87 14.52 42.08
C TYR A 92 13.82 15.80 41.24
N ALA A 93 13.64 15.70 39.92
CA ALA A 93 13.45 16.86 39.04
C ALA A 93 12.19 17.66 39.40
N PHE A 94 11.16 17.00 39.95
CA PHE A 94 9.89 17.61 40.29
C PHE A 94 9.64 17.71 41.81
N THR A 95 10.34 16.93 42.64
CA THR A 95 10.16 16.92 44.10
C THR A 95 11.21 17.71 44.88
N ARG A 96 12.45 17.87 44.38
CA ARG A 96 13.57 18.40 45.19
C ARG A 96 14.12 19.76 44.70
N PRO A 97 14.10 20.82 45.54
CA PRO A 97 14.56 22.16 45.15
C PRO A 97 16.02 22.29 44.72
N ASP A 98 16.93 21.40 45.17
CA ASP A 98 18.35 21.40 44.78
C ASP A 98 18.60 20.84 43.36
N TYR A 99 17.52 20.41 42.70
CA TYR A 99 17.46 20.09 41.28
C TYR A 99 16.44 20.97 40.55
N SER A 100 15.17 20.96 40.99
CA SER A 100 14.08 21.70 40.33
C SER A 100 14.28 23.22 40.34
N GLY A 101 15.00 23.73 41.35
CA GLY A 101 15.38 25.13 41.49
C GLY A 101 16.60 25.56 40.65
N LEU A 102 17.31 24.65 39.98
CA LEU A 102 18.46 24.98 39.13
C LEU A 102 18.00 25.47 37.75
N THR A 103 18.64 26.52 37.23
CA THR A 103 18.58 26.79 35.79
C THR A 103 19.41 25.78 35.00
N VAL A 104 19.16 25.66 33.70
CA VAL A 104 19.95 24.85 32.76
C VAL A 104 21.44 25.20 32.84
N SER A 105 21.79 26.49 32.91
CA SER A 105 23.18 26.90 33.17
C SER A 105 23.69 26.37 34.52
N GLN A 106 22.94 26.58 35.61
CA GLN A 106 23.38 26.16 36.96
C GLN A 106 23.55 24.65 37.08
N SER A 107 22.72 23.85 36.39
CA SER A 107 22.87 22.39 36.32
C SER A 107 24.16 22.00 35.59
N LEU A 108 24.43 22.60 34.42
CA LEU A 108 25.67 22.35 33.69
C LEU A 108 26.92 22.81 34.47
N ASP A 109 26.81 23.89 35.25
CA ASP A 109 27.88 24.35 36.15
C ASP A 109 28.08 23.38 37.34
N LYS A 110 27.00 22.83 37.95
CA LYS A 110 27.03 21.84 39.06
C LYS A 110 27.85 20.60 38.72
N TYR A 111 27.90 20.21 37.44
CA TYR A 111 28.68 19.05 36.94
C TYR A 111 29.92 19.44 36.10
N ASN A 112 30.30 20.73 36.09
CA ASN A 112 31.46 21.29 35.36
C ASN A 112 31.44 20.96 33.84
N LEU A 113 30.27 21.01 33.20
CA LEU A 113 30.01 20.58 31.82
C LEU A 113 30.22 21.72 30.80
N THR A 114 31.38 22.38 30.85
CA THR A 114 31.70 23.59 30.07
C THR A 114 31.45 23.45 28.56
N ALA A 115 31.77 22.29 27.98
CA ALA A 115 31.57 22.03 26.55
C ALA A 115 30.07 21.95 26.17
N ALA A 116 29.26 21.24 26.97
CA ALA A 116 27.81 21.19 26.76
C ALA A 116 27.17 22.56 27.03
N LYS A 117 27.66 23.31 28.02
CA LYS A 117 27.22 24.69 28.30
C LYS A 117 27.49 25.63 27.12
N ALA A 118 28.64 25.52 26.46
CA ALA A 118 28.95 26.28 25.24
C ALA A 118 28.07 25.83 24.05
N GLY A 119 27.94 24.51 23.83
CA GLY A 119 27.11 23.97 22.74
C GLY A 119 25.63 24.30 22.87
N LEU A 120 25.08 24.26 24.08
CA LEU A 120 23.68 24.58 24.35
C LEU A 120 23.42 26.09 24.31
N ALA A 121 24.39 26.92 24.72
CA ALA A 121 24.34 28.36 24.47
C ALA A 121 24.41 28.73 22.98
N ALA A 122 25.08 27.93 22.14
CA ALA A 122 25.14 28.14 20.69
C ALA A 122 23.87 27.65 19.96
N ASN A 123 23.38 26.47 20.31
CA ASN A 123 22.26 25.81 19.60
C ASN A 123 20.87 26.17 20.16
N ASN A 124 20.76 26.40 21.47
CA ASN A 124 19.51 26.66 22.18
C ASN A 124 19.67 27.77 23.26
N PRO A 125 20.19 28.98 22.92
CA PRO A 125 20.50 30.03 23.90
C PRO A 125 19.34 30.40 24.84
N TRP A 126 18.11 30.33 24.33
CA TRP A 126 16.87 30.58 25.07
C TRP A 126 16.68 29.66 26.29
N ALA A 127 17.23 28.43 26.26
CA ALA A 127 17.08 27.45 27.32
C ALA A 127 17.94 27.76 28.56
N MET A 128 19.04 28.49 28.40
CA MET A 128 20.07 28.69 29.43
C MET A 128 19.57 29.29 30.74
N GLY A 129 18.55 30.16 30.67
CA GLY A 129 17.92 30.82 31.82
C GLY A 129 16.75 30.05 32.43
N LEU A 130 16.17 29.08 31.72
CA LEU A 130 15.03 28.28 32.20
C LEU A 130 15.47 27.34 33.33
N LYS A 131 14.53 26.96 34.21
CA LYS A 131 14.67 25.81 35.10
C LYS A 131 14.67 24.51 34.30
N VAL A 132 15.30 23.47 34.84
CA VAL A 132 15.35 22.13 34.18
C VAL A 132 13.94 21.58 33.88
N VAL A 133 12.96 21.81 34.77
CA VAL A 133 11.54 21.45 34.55
C VAL A 133 10.85 22.32 33.48
N GLU A 134 11.27 23.57 33.31
CA GLU A 134 10.75 24.47 32.27
C GLU A 134 11.34 24.11 30.89
N LEU A 135 12.61 23.72 30.84
CA LEU A 135 13.21 23.13 29.64
C LEU A 135 12.50 21.82 29.26
N HIS A 136 12.26 20.92 30.21
CA HIS A 136 11.52 19.68 29.95
C HIS A 136 10.13 19.97 29.36
N ARG A 137 9.42 21.00 29.85
CA ARG A 137 8.15 21.44 29.26
C ARG A 137 8.33 22.01 27.85
N ALA A 138 9.39 22.79 27.61
CA ALA A 138 9.70 23.33 26.28
C ALA A 138 10.01 22.22 25.25
N VAL A 139 10.71 21.15 25.65
CA VAL A 139 10.95 19.96 24.82
C VAL A 139 9.63 19.29 24.43
N VAL A 140 8.79 18.97 25.42
CA VAL A 140 7.46 18.37 25.20
C VAL A 140 6.59 19.24 24.25
N ASN A 141 6.63 20.56 24.43
CA ASN A 141 5.87 21.48 23.57
C ASN A 141 6.40 21.54 22.14
N GLU A 142 7.71 21.42 21.90
CA GLU A 142 8.25 21.38 20.53
C GLU A 142 8.00 20.01 19.86
N LEU A 143 8.02 18.90 20.61
CA LEU A 143 7.57 17.59 20.11
C LEU A 143 6.12 17.67 19.61
N GLY A 144 5.22 18.26 20.40
CA GLY A 144 3.83 18.48 20.02
C GLY A 144 3.64 19.30 18.74
N LYS A 145 4.41 20.38 18.54
CA LYS A 145 4.39 21.18 17.29
C LYS A 145 4.80 20.38 16.05
N ASN A 146 5.55 19.29 16.23
CA ASN A 146 6.00 18.41 15.14
C ASN A 146 5.10 17.16 15.01
N ASN A 147 3.89 17.20 15.60
CA ASN A 147 2.90 16.11 15.64
C ASN A 147 3.41 14.80 16.30
N LEU A 148 4.36 14.91 17.23
CA LEU A 148 4.82 13.77 18.03
C LEU A 148 4.04 13.69 19.34
N MET A 149 3.41 12.55 19.59
CA MET A 149 2.82 12.24 20.91
C MET A 149 3.95 11.98 21.93
N VAL A 150 3.69 12.25 23.21
CA VAL A 150 4.67 12.06 24.29
C VAL A 150 4.10 11.12 25.35
N VAL A 151 4.88 10.08 25.65
CA VAL A 151 4.73 9.25 26.85
C VAL A 151 5.80 9.73 27.84
N LEU A 152 5.39 10.16 29.03
CA LEU A 152 6.32 10.60 30.08
C LEU A 152 6.78 9.40 30.92
N ASP A 153 8.08 9.11 30.98
CA ASP A 153 8.62 7.94 31.70
C ASP A 153 9.37 8.34 32.97
N ASN A 154 8.91 7.86 34.14
CA ASN A 154 9.65 7.99 35.40
C ASN A 154 10.81 6.98 35.45
N HIS A 155 11.93 7.31 34.82
CA HIS A 155 13.02 6.37 34.60
C HIS A 155 13.78 6.01 35.89
N VAL A 156 14.00 7.01 36.75
CA VAL A 156 14.77 6.89 38.00
C VAL A 156 14.25 7.86 39.07
N SER A 157 14.71 7.73 40.32
CA SER A 157 14.39 8.71 41.37
C SER A 157 15.54 9.70 41.58
N LEU A 158 16.74 9.18 41.90
CA LEU A 158 17.98 9.93 41.80
C LEU A 158 18.38 10.05 40.31
N PRO A 159 18.79 11.23 39.81
CA PRO A 159 19.14 11.42 38.40
C PRO A 159 20.54 10.84 38.11
N ASP A 160 20.58 9.60 37.64
CA ASP A 160 21.80 8.87 37.23
C ASP A 160 21.44 7.81 36.18
N TRP A 161 22.45 7.16 35.61
CA TRP A 161 22.31 6.05 34.67
C TRP A 161 21.97 4.75 35.41
N CYS A 162 20.84 4.14 35.03
CA CYS A 162 20.39 2.83 35.51
C CYS A 162 21.07 1.68 34.71
N CYS A 163 20.75 0.39 34.83
CA CYS A 163 19.79 -0.28 35.69
C CYS A 163 20.56 -1.44 36.34
N GLY A 164 21.26 -1.14 37.44
CA GLY A 164 21.95 -2.16 38.25
C GLY A 164 20.95 -2.86 39.19
N PRO A 165 21.21 -4.11 39.60
CA PRO A 165 20.37 -4.80 40.60
C PRO A 165 20.41 -4.11 41.97
N ASP A 166 21.50 -3.39 42.28
CA ASP A 166 21.79 -2.77 43.58
C ASP A 166 22.07 -1.25 43.47
N ASP A 167 21.61 -0.57 42.41
CA ASP A 167 21.85 0.87 42.17
C ASP A 167 21.03 1.83 43.07
N GLY A 168 20.32 1.26 44.05
CA GLY A 168 19.49 2.00 45.00
C GLY A 168 18.27 2.70 44.40
N ASN A 169 17.93 2.43 43.13
CA ASN A 169 16.74 2.95 42.45
C ASN A 169 15.80 1.83 41.95
N GLY A 170 16.11 0.55 42.21
CA GLY A 170 15.43 -0.60 41.62
C GLY A 170 14.03 -0.90 42.14
N PHE A 171 13.78 -0.74 43.45
CA PHE A 171 12.47 -1.02 44.04
C PHE A 171 12.08 -0.05 45.17
N PHE A 172 10.79 -0.06 45.53
CA PHE A 172 10.25 0.77 46.61
C PHE A 172 10.98 0.51 47.94
N GLY A 173 11.47 1.59 48.57
CA GLY A 173 12.23 1.51 49.82
C GLY A 173 13.73 1.25 49.65
N ASP A 174 14.26 1.25 48.42
CA ASP A 174 15.70 1.43 48.19
C ASP A 174 16.17 2.86 48.52
N PRO A 175 17.48 3.08 48.79
CA PRO A 175 18.01 4.35 49.31
C PRO A 175 17.61 5.62 48.55
N ASN A 176 17.35 5.55 47.23
CA ASN A 176 16.91 6.68 46.43
C ASN A 176 15.41 6.63 46.06
N PHE A 177 14.73 5.52 46.30
CA PHE A 177 13.36 5.27 45.83
C PHE A 177 12.37 5.18 47.00
N ASP A 178 12.15 6.31 47.68
CA ASP A 178 10.99 6.45 48.55
C ASP A 178 9.69 6.46 47.73
N ALA A 179 8.73 5.63 48.14
CA ALA A 179 7.45 5.49 47.45
C ALA A 179 6.54 6.72 47.63
N SER A 180 6.63 7.43 48.76
CA SER A 180 5.79 8.60 49.03
C SER A 180 6.27 9.82 48.25
N GLU A 181 7.58 9.99 48.07
CA GLU A 181 8.17 10.99 47.18
C GLU A 181 7.89 10.65 45.70
N TRP A 182 7.96 9.38 45.30
CA TRP A 182 7.58 8.97 43.93
C TRP A 182 6.11 9.30 43.61
N LEU A 183 5.17 9.00 44.52
CA LEU A 183 3.76 9.40 44.34
C LEU A 183 3.59 10.93 44.22
N GLN A 184 4.35 11.72 44.99
CA GLN A 184 4.38 13.18 44.85
C GLN A 184 4.95 13.62 43.49
N GLY A 185 5.99 12.93 42.99
CA GLY A 185 6.56 13.15 41.66
C GLY A 185 5.56 12.87 40.53
N LEU A 186 4.91 11.69 40.56
CA LEU A 186 3.86 11.33 39.59
C LEU A 186 2.75 12.39 39.57
N ALA A 187 2.27 12.81 40.76
CA ALA A 187 1.26 13.85 40.88
C ALA A 187 1.74 15.22 40.35
N ALA A 188 2.98 15.61 40.67
CA ALA A 188 3.56 16.86 40.19
C ALA A 188 3.69 16.90 38.67
N VAL A 189 4.12 15.80 38.04
CA VAL A 189 4.22 15.69 36.58
C VAL A 189 2.84 15.62 35.92
N ALA A 190 1.89 14.85 36.46
CA ALA A 190 0.53 14.78 35.95
C ALA A 190 -0.15 16.16 35.94
N ARG A 191 0.01 16.96 37.01
CA ARG A 191 -0.43 18.38 37.04
C ARG A 191 0.35 19.25 36.06
N THR A 192 1.67 19.11 35.96
CA THR A 192 2.56 19.93 35.13
C THR A 192 2.22 19.90 33.64
N TYR A 193 1.65 18.79 33.18
CA TYR A 193 1.27 18.52 31.79
C TYR A 193 -0.25 18.37 31.57
N LYS A 194 -1.08 18.70 32.57
CA LYS A 194 -2.54 18.64 32.45
C LYS A 194 -3.01 19.60 31.36
N GLY A 195 -3.79 19.09 30.40
CA GLY A 195 -4.26 19.86 29.25
C GLY A 195 -3.20 20.12 28.16
N ASN A 196 -2.03 19.47 28.21
CA ASN A 196 -1.06 19.51 27.11
C ASN A 196 -1.41 18.43 26.06
N PRO A 197 -1.88 18.79 24.84
CA PRO A 197 -2.37 17.82 23.86
C PRO A 197 -1.28 16.93 23.26
N ALA A 198 0.00 17.24 23.48
CA ALA A 198 1.10 16.37 23.08
C ALA A 198 1.26 15.17 24.01
N VAL A 199 0.90 15.27 25.30
CA VAL A 199 1.16 14.21 26.27
C VAL A 199 -0.04 13.27 26.36
N VAL A 200 0.15 12.04 25.88
CA VAL A 200 -0.91 11.03 25.77
C VAL A 200 -0.91 10.01 26.90
N GLY A 201 0.19 9.89 27.65
CA GLY A 201 0.30 8.94 28.75
C GLY A 201 1.55 9.12 29.62
N MET A 202 1.61 8.32 30.68
CA MET A 202 2.74 8.27 31.60
C MET A 202 3.11 6.82 31.94
N SER A 203 4.37 6.46 31.69
CA SER A 203 5.04 5.27 32.20
C SER A 203 5.42 5.51 33.66
N MET A 204 4.92 4.62 34.53
CA MET A 204 4.90 4.83 35.97
C MET A 204 6.26 4.68 36.65
N ARG A 205 7.08 3.74 36.18
CA ARG A 205 8.44 3.50 36.68
C ARG A 205 9.18 2.56 35.73
N ASN A 206 10.38 2.93 35.27
CA ASN A 206 11.22 2.03 34.48
C ASN A 206 11.87 0.91 35.32
N GLU A 207 11.75 -0.33 34.84
CA GLU A 207 12.50 -1.52 35.27
C GLU A 207 12.49 -1.82 36.77
N LEU A 208 11.33 -2.17 37.34
CA LEU A 208 11.29 -2.61 38.74
C LEU A 208 12.11 -3.91 38.92
N ARG A 209 13.08 -3.87 39.84
CA ARG A 209 14.18 -4.86 39.94
C ARG A 209 14.81 -4.90 41.34
N GLY A 210 15.79 -5.78 41.52
CA GLY A 210 16.63 -5.83 42.73
C GLY A 210 16.08 -6.71 43.85
N SER A 211 16.88 -6.92 44.91
CA SER A 211 16.63 -7.96 45.92
C SER A 211 15.40 -7.72 46.83
N ARG A 212 14.80 -6.52 46.79
CA ARG A 212 13.57 -6.18 47.54
C ARG A 212 12.29 -6.51 46.80
N GLN A 213 12.35 -6.79 45.51
CA GLN A 213 11.16 -6.83 44.67
C GLN A 213 10.17 -7.90 45.13
N ASN A 214 8.91 -7.52 45.28
CA ASN A 214 7.84 -8.43 45.72
C ASN A 214 6.48 -7.98 45.18
N GLU A 215 5.59 -8.94 44.90
CA GLU A 215 4.27 -8.65 44.36
C GLU A 215 3.41 -7.80 45.29
N ALA A 216 3.49 -7.98 46.61
CA ALA A 216 2.60 -7.30 47.56
C ALA A 216 2.81 -5.78 47.56
N ASP A 217 4.06 -5.31 47.57
CA ASP A 217 4.40 -3.90 47.40
C ASP A 217 4.20 -3.44 45.95
N TRP A 218 4.45 -4.29 44.93
CA TRP A 218 4.14 -3.94 43.53
C TRP A 218 2.65 -3.60 43.36
N TYR A 219 1.73 -4.46 43.83
CA TYR A 219 0.30 -4.15 43.79
C TYR A 219 0.00 -2.86 44.56
N LYS A 220 0.39 -2.80 45.83
CA LYS A 220 0.13 -1.66 46.72
C LYS A 220 0.58 -0.32 46.13
N TYR A 221 1.79 -0.23 45.58
CA TYR A 221 2.33 1.02 45.05
C TYR A 221 1.97 1.29 43.59
N MET A 222 1.89 0.28 42.71
CA MET A 222 1.42 0.49 41.33
C MET A 222 -0.08 0.84 41.29
N GLN A 223 -0.90 0.24 42.16
CA GLN A 223 -2.29 0.69 42.34
C GLN A 223 -2.35 2.14 42.87
N ALA A 224 -1.50 2.51 43.85
CA ALA A 224 -1.47 3.88 44.37
C ALA A 224 -1.03 4.90 43.31
N GLY A 225 0.04 4.61 42.56
CA GLY A 225 0.57 5.49 41.51
C GLY A 225 -0.39 5.62 40.32
N ALA A 226 -1.00 4.52 39.88
CA ALA A 226 -1.97 4.53 38.79
C ALA A 226 -3.18 5.42 39.13
N ASN A 227 -3.76 5.23 40.32
CA ASN A 227 -4.85 6.05 40.80
C ASN A 227 -4.42 7.52 41.03
N THR A 228 -3.17 7.77 41.40
CA THR A 228 -2.63 9.14 41.57
C THR A 228 -2.53 9.87 40.23
N ILE A 229 -1.95 9.25 39.20
CA ILE A 229 -1.86 9.83 37.85
C ILE A 229 -3.26 10.13 37.31
N HIS A 230 -4.20 9.18 37.38
CA HIS A 230 -5.55 9.37 36.85
C HIS A 230 -6.35 10.44 37.61
N THR A 231 -6.19 10.54 38.94
CA THR A 231 -6.85 11.59 39.75
C THR A 231 -6.34 12.98 39.37
N GLU A 232 -5.03 13.12 39.17
CA GLU A 232 -4.42 14.41 38.83
C GLU A 232 -4.62 14.77 37.36
N ASN A 233 -4.57 13.80 36.45
CA ASN A 233 -4.85 13.98 35.02
C ASN A 233 -5.54 12.74 34.40
N PRO A 234 -6.88 12.74 34.28
CA PRO A 234 -7.64 11.60 33.77
C PRO A 234 -7.53 11.43 32.24
N ASP A 235 -6.91 12.38 31.54
CA ASP A 235 -6.73 12.31 30.08
C ASP A 235 -5.54 11.42 29.67
N PHE A 236 -4.60 11.15 30.56
CA PHE A 236 -3.46 10.27 30.31
C PHE A 236 -3.84 8.79 30.29
N LEU A 237 -3.25 8.04 29.36
CA LEU A 237 -3.02 6.60 29.53
C LEU A 237 -2.08 6.38 30.71
N VAL A 238 -2.42 5.43 31.56
CA VAL A 238 -1.61 5.00 32.70
C VAL A 238 -0.89 3.73 32.29
N ILE A 239 0.44 3.81 32.14
CA ILE A 239 1.27 2.72 31.63
C ILE A 239 2.02 2.09 32.81
N VAL A 240 1.82 0.78 32.99
CA VAL A 240 2.25 0.01 34.16
C VAL A 240 3.32 -1.01 33.78
N SER A 241 4.49 -0.86 34.38
CA SER A 241 5.67 -1.72 34.26
C SER A 241 5.61 -2.99 35.13
N GLY A 242 6.46 -3.96 34.79
CA GLY A 242 6.47 -5.30 35.38
C GLY A 242 7.33 -5.45 36.65
N LEU A 243 7.88 -6.64 36.80
CA LEU A 243 8.96 -6.99 37.72
C LEU A 243 10.13 -7.60 36.92
N SER A 244 11.29 -7.72 37.56
CA SER A 244 12.53 -8.22 36.96
C SER A 244 12.89 -7.49 35.67
N PHE A 245 13.21 -6.20 35.76
CA PHE A 245 13.61 -5.37 34.61
C PHE A 245 12.51 -5.34 33.53
N ASP A 246 11.25 -5.26 33.96
CA ASP A 246 10.03 -5.26 33.15
C ASP A 246 9.89 -6.46 32.18
N THR A 247 10.63 -7.55 32.43
CA THR A 247 10.54 -8.80 31.67
C THR A 247 9.45 -9.75 32.19
N ASN A 248 8.79 -9.42 33.33
CA ASN A 248 7.79 -10.28 33.96
C ASN A 248 6.54 -9.52 34.44
N LEU A 249 5.39 -9.84 33.84
CA LEU A 249 4.02 -9.50 34.27
C LEU A 249 3.18 -10.76 34.51
N GLY A 250 3.79 -11.95 34.53
CA GLY A 250 3.10 -13.25 34.53
C GLY A 250 2.24 -13.52 35.75
N PHE A 251 2.52 -12.84 36.87
CA PHE A 251 1.70 -12.85 38.09
C PHE A 251 0.30 -12.27 37.88
N LEU A 252 0.09 -11.42 36.86
CA LEU A 252 -1.24 -10.90 36.53
C LEU A 252 -2.21 -11.99 36.03
N LYS A 253 -1.70 -13.18 35.68
CA LYS A 253 -2.53 -14.36 35.34
C LYS A 253 -3.34 -14.89 36.53
N THR A 254 -2.87 -14.68 37.76
CA THR A 254 -3.54 -15.19 38.98
C THR A 254 -4.32 -14.11 39.72
N LYS A 255 -3.95 -12.84 39.53
CA LYS A 255 -4.61 -11.68 40.15
C LYS A 255 -4.47 -10.45 39.23
N PRO A 256 -5.57 -9.82 38.77
CA PRO A 256 -5.49 -8.58 37.99
C PRO A 256 -5.07 -7.38 38.85
N LEU A 257 -4.58 -6.33 38.20
CA LEU A 257 -4.37 -5.02 38.83
C LEU A 257 -5.72 -4.29 38.98
N ASP A 258 -6.16 -4.07 40.22
CA ASP A 258 -7.39 -3.33 40.54
C ASP A 258 -7.13 -1.81 40.58
N VAL A 259 -7.83 -1.05 39.74
CA VAL A 259 -7.69 0.41 39.58
C VAL A 259 -9.06 1.07 39.54
N LYS A 260 -9.14 2.34 39.99
CA LYS A 260 -10.42 3.07 40.13
C LYS A 260 -10.86 3.78 38.84
N PHE A 261 -10.45 3.28 37.69
CA PHE A 261 -10.72 3.86 36.38
C PHE A 261 -10.66 2.80 35.28
N ASP A 262 -11.53 2.94 34.28
CA ASP A 262 -11.59 2.06 33.12
C ASP A 262 -10.94 2.71 31.88
N ASN A 263 -10.63 1.89 30.87
CA ASN A 263 -10.28 2.34 29.51
C ASN A 263 -9.08 3.32 29.43
N LYS A 264 -8.14 3.25 30.40
CA LYS A 264 -6.87 4.01 30.40
C LYS A 264 -5.63 3.18 30.75
N LEU A 265 -5.82 1.95 31.22
CA LEU A 265 -4.72 1.08 31.67
C LEU A 265 -4.03 0.41 30.47
N VAL A 266 -2.72 0.59 30.40
CA VAL A 266 -1.79 -0.06 29.46
C VAL A 266 -0.72 -0.76 30.31
N PHE A 267 -0.25 -1.92 29.88
CA PHE A 267 0.94 -2.54 30.47
C PHE A 267 2.15 -2.33 29.58
N GLU A 268 3.34 -2.24 30.17
CA GLU A 268 4.60 -2.18 29.42
C GLU A 268 5.58 -3.27 29.84
N ALA A 269 6.40 -3.69 28.87
CA ALA A 269 7.39 -4.74 29.04
C ALA A 269 8.66 -4.42 28.25
N HIS A 270 9.81 -4.87 28.76
CA HIS A 270 11.12 -4.71 28.13
C HIS A 270 11.59 -6.03 27.53
N TRP A 271 12.30 -5.98 26.41
CA TRP A 271 12.90 -7.17 25.81
C TRP A 271 14.27 -6.84 25.19
N TYR A 272 15.29 -7.58 25.62
CA TYR A 272 16.67 -7.49 25.13
C TYR A 272 17.33 -8.89 25.09
N THR A 273 18.57 -8.96 24.62
CA THR A 273 19.51 -10.09 24.78
C THR A 273 20.02 -10.27 26.21
N PHE A 274 19.93 -9.23 27.04
CA PHE A 274 20.61 -9.13 28.34
C PHE A 274 20.29 -10.28 29.31
N GLY A 275 21.29 -10.68 30.10
CA GLY A 275 21.21 -11.83 31.01
C GLY A 275 21.42 -13.19 30.34
N ILE A 276 21.41 -13.27 29.00
CA ILE A 276 21.75 -14.47 28.24
C ILE A 276 23.16 -14.31 27.65
N PRO A 277 24.08 -15.26 27.87
CA PRO A 277 25.42 -15.22 27.26
C PRO A 277 25.39 -15.22 25.73
N ASP A 278 26.16 -14.33 25.10
CA ASP A 278 26.24 -14.18 23.64
C ASP A 278 26.56 -15.49 22.91
N ASP A 279 27.40 -16.34 23.51
CA ASP A 279 27.79 -17.62 22.93
C ASP A 279 26.60 -18.58 22.75
N GLN A 280 25.57 -18.50 23.60
CA GLN A 280 24.32 -19.25 23.44
C GLN A 280 23.52 -18.77 22.23
N TRP A 281 23.47 -17.46 21.98
CA TRP A 281 22.91 -16.91 20.74
C TRP A 281 23.73 -17.31 19.50
N THR A 282 25.05 -17.41 19.61
CA THR A 282 25.88 -17.89 18.48
C THR A 282 25.76 -19.39 18.20
N SER A 283 25.46 -20.21 19.21
CA SER A 283 25.51 -21.67 19.14
C SER A 283 24.16 -22.38 19.03
N GLN A 284 23.07 -21.82 19.58
CA GLN A 284 21.77 -22.50 19.67
C GLN A 284 20.57 -21.65 19.20
N THR A 285 20.79 -20.73 18.25
CA THR A 285 19.83 -19.69 17.82
C THR A 285 18.36 -20.12 17.79
N ASN A 286 18.01 -21.22 17.12
CA ASN A 286 16.62 -21.63 16.93
C ASN A 286 15.96 -22.10 18.24
N ASN A 287 16.68 -22.86 19.06
CA ASN A 287 16.20 -23.32 20.37
C ASN A 287 16.06 -22.14 21.33
N LEU A 288 17.04 -21.23 21.33
CA LEU A 288 17.04 -20.06 22.19
C LEU A 288 15.94 -19.08 21.79
N CYS A 289 15.76 -18.82 20.50
CA CYS A 289 14.66 -18.04 19.92
C CYS A 289 13.29 -18.58 20.38
N ALA A 290 13.06 -19.89 20.21
CA ALA A 290 11.84 -20.54 20.67
C ALA A 290 11.67 -20.46 22.21
N SER A 291 12.77 -20.57 22.97
CA SER A 291 12.77 -20.46 24.43
C SER A 291 12.43 -19.04 24.89
N VAL A 292 13.10 -18.01 24.39
CA VAL A 292 12.85 -16.61 24.81
C VAL A 292 11.48 -16.14 24.36
N THR A 293 11.02 -16.54 23.16
CA THR A 293 9.66 -16.25 22.70
C THR A 293 8.62 -16.97 23.56
N LYS A 294 8.87 -18.21 23.99
CA LYS A 294 7.99 -18.88 24.96
C LYS A 294 7.97 -18.12 26.30
N THR A 295 9.13 -17.73 26.83
CA THR A 295 9.23 -16.95 28.07
C THR A 295 8.48 -15.62 27.94
N ALA A 296 8.62 -14.89 26.83
CA ALA A 296 7.88 -13.66 26.57
C ALA A 296 6.35 -13.89 26.54
N ARG A 297 5.89 -14.98 25.93
CA ARG A 297 4.48 -15.40 25.95
C ARG A 297 3.99 -15.78 27.34
N ASP A 298 4.81 -16.48 28.12
CA ASP A 298 4.50 -16.85 29.50
C ASP A 298 4.52 -15.64 30.46
N ASN A 299 5.34 -14.63 30.19
CA ASN A 299 5.58 -13.50 31.09
C ASN A 299 4.81 -12.22 30.77
N HIS A 300 4.53 -11.87 29.50
CA HIS A 300 3.88 -10.60 29.17
C HIS A 300 2.99 -10.64 27.91
N LEU A 301 3.39 -11.31 26.82
CA LEU A 301 2.60 -11.30 25.57
C LEU A 301 1.20 -11.94 25.74
N PHE A 302 0.98 -12.77 26.77
CA PHE A 302 -0.34 -13.30 27.10
C PHE A 302 -1.40 -12.20 27.28
N LEU A 303 -1.02 -11.00 27.75
CA LEU A 303 -1.91 -9.86 27.91
C LEU A 303 -2.58 -9.44 26.60
N THR A 304 -2.00 -9.76 25.45
CA THR A 304 -2.58 -9.47 24.13
C THR A 304 -3.60 -10.51 23.64
N SER A 305 -3.95 -11.49 24.48
CA SER A 305 -4.74 -12.68 24.11
C SER A 305 -5.67 -13.15 25.23
N GLY A 306 -6.63 -14.03 24.89
CA GLY A 306 -7.65 -14.52 25.83
C GLY A 306 -8.88 -13.61 25.90
N GLU A 307 -9.71 -13.82 26.92
CA GLU A 307 -11.04 -13.21 27.04
C GLU A 307 -11.01 -11.73 27.46
N ASN A 308 -10.04 -11.34 28.30
CA ASN A 308 -9.89 -9.98 28.82
C ASN A 308 -8.46 -9.44 28.54
N PRO A 309 -8.10 -9.19 27.26
CA PRO A 309 -6.75 -8.76 26.91
C PRO A 309 -6.59 -7.23 27.06
N PHE A 310 -5.40 -6.80 27.46
CA PHE A 310 -5.00 -5.42 27.67
C PHE A 310 -3.99 -4.96 26.60
N PRO A 311 -3.85 -3.64 26.35
CA PRO A 311 -2.81 -3.14 25.48
C PRO A 311 -1.44 -3.36 26.13
N LEU A 312 -0.51 -3.87 25.33
CA LEU A 312 0.87 -4.11 25.73
C LEU A 312 1.80 -3.24 24.88
N PHE A 313 2.51 -2.34 25.56
CA PHE A 313 3.52 -1.46 25.00
C PHE A 313 4.90 -2.07 25.25
N LEU A 314 5.61 -2.45 24.17
CA LEU A 314 7.00 -2.85 24.24
C LEU A 314 7.85 -1.58 24.36
N SER A 315 7.91 -1.03 25.58
CA SER A 315 8.44 0.30 25.90
C SER A 315 9.95 0.42 25.67
N GLU A 316 10.67 -0.70 25.77
CA GLU A 316 12.06 -0.79 25.34
C GLU A 316 12.42 -2.13 24.70
N PHE A 317 13.18 -2.01 23.61
CA PHE A 317 13.98 -3.05 22.99
C PHE A 317 15.05 -2.37 22.14
N GLY A 318 16.15 -3.05 21.82
CA GLY A 318 17.21 -2.47 21.00
C GLY A 318 18.27 -3.48 20.57
N ILE A 319 19.17 -3.01 19.70
CA ILE A 319 20.41 -3.69 19.28
C ILE A 319 21.54 -2.68 19.11
N ASP A 320 22.79 -3.13 19.22
CA ASP A 320 23.97 -2.38 18.76
C ASP A 320 23.83 -2.00 17.27
N GLN A 321 23.56 -0.72 16.98
CA GLN A 321 23.32 -0.18 15.64
C GLN A 321 24.56 -0.25 14.73
N ARG A 322 25.75 -0.50 15.30
CA ARG A 322 26.98 -0.78 14.54
C ARG A 322 26.96 -2.18 13.90
N GLY A 323 25.99 -3.03 14.28
CA GLY A 323 25.78 -4.38 13.75
C GLY A 323 26.87 -5.39 14.13
N GLN A 324 27.72 -5.07 15.12
CA GLN A 324 28.85 -5.90 15.53
C GLN A 324 28.48 -6.94 16.60
N ASN A 325 27.36 -6.77 17.30
CA ASN A 325 26.85 -7.75 18.25
C ASN A 325 26.05 -8.85 17.53
N GLU A 326 26.64 -10.02 17.40
CA GLU A 326 26.05 -11.19 16.74
C GLU A 326 24.87 -11.80 17.53
N ALA A 327 24.82 -11.62 18.86
CA ALA A 327 23.70 -12.05 19.67
C ALA A 327 22.46 -11.18 19.36
N ASP A 328 22.63 -9.86 19.42
CA ASP A 328 21.62 -8.86 19.07
C ASP A 328 21.08 -9.05 17.64
N ASN A 329 21.97 -9.23 16.66
CA ASN A 329 21.64 -9.46 15.25
C ASN A 329 20.70 -10.65 15.03
N ARG A 330 20.85 -11.71 15.84
CA ARG A 330 20.01 -12.92 15.79
C ARG A 330 18.72 -12.73 16.56
N TYR A 331 18.83 -12.21 17.77
CA TYR A 331 17.73 -11.93 18.68
C TYR A 331 16.64 -11.06 18.05
N ILE A 332 17.02 -9.96 17.39
CA ILE A 332 16.06 -8.98 16.85
C ILE A 332 15.10 -9.60 15.82
N SER A 333 15.53 -10.64 15.11
CA SER A 333 14.68 -11.38 14.16
C SER A 333 13.55 -12.15 14.87
N CYS A 334 13.79 -12.63 16.09
CA CYS A 334 12.78 -13.30 16.92
C CYS A 334 11.77 -12.31 17.51
N LEU A 335 12.26 -11.19 18.04
CA LEU A 335 11.40 -10.11 18.55
C LEU A 335 10.50 -9.54 17.45
N LEU A 336 11.06 -9.22 16.28
CA LEU A 336 10.30 -8.60 15.19
C LEU A 336 9.20 -9.51 14.64
N ALA A 337 9.37 -10.84 14.73
CA ALA A 337 8.30 -11.79 14.41
C ALA A 337 7.11 -11.67 15.37
N GLU A 338 7.34 -11.70 16.70
CA GLU A 338 6.25 -11.54 17.68
C GLU A 338 5.64 -10.13 17.65
N VAL A 339 6.46 -9.07 17.50
CA VAL A 339 5.97 -7.68 17.39
C VAL A 339 5.08 -7.49 16.17
N ALA A 340 5.39 -8.14 15.04
CA ALA A 340 4.56 -8.10 13.84
C ALA A 340 3.31 -8.99 13.97
N GLU A 341 3.43 -10.21 14.47
CA GLU A 341 2.29 -11.15 14.62
C GLU A 341 1.26 -10.63 15.64
N LYS A 342 1.73 -10.15 16.79
CA LYS A 342 0.89 -9.56 17.85
C LYS A 342 0.64 -8.08 17.63
N ASP A 343 1.17 -7.47 16.57
CA ASP A 343 0.99 -6.05 16.24
C ASP A 343 1.23 -5.13 17.46
N LEU A 344 2.31 -5.40 18.22
CA LEU A 344 2.58 -4.73 19.50
C LEU A 344 2.87 -3.26 19.31
N ASP A 345 2.29 -2.41 20.15
CA ASP A 345 2.68 -1.02 20.28
C ASP A 345 4.09 -0.95 20.89
N TRP A 346 5.00 -0.10 20.39
CA TRP A 346 6.43 -0.22 20.70
C TRP A 346 7.19 1.11 20.77
N ALA A 347 8.31 1.10 21.49
CA ALA A 347 9.28 2.19 21.53
C ALA A 347 10.73 1.65 21.46
N LEU A 348 11.51 2.13 20.49
CA LEU A 348 12.89 1.67 20.29
C LEU A 348 13.83 2.36 21.29
N TRP A 349 14.72 1.61 21.94
CA TRP A 349 15.88 2.13 22.64
C TRP A 349 17.07 2.16 21.66
N THR A 350 17.58 3.33 21.26
CA THR A 350 17.21 4.70 21.71
C THR A 350 17.50 5.78 20.66
N PHE A 351 16.94 6.98 20.81
CA PHE A 351 17.12 8.04 19.81
C PHE A 351 18.51 8.68 19.85
N GLN A 352 18.98 9.07 21.04
CA GLN A 352 20.26 9.78 21.17
C GLN A 352 21.43 8.96 20.66
N GLY A 353 22.35 9.61 19.95
CA GLY A 353 23.64 9.04 19.54
C GLY A 353 24.77 9.27 20.55
N SER A 354 24.52 10.10 21.56
CA SER A 354 25.48 10.42 22.61
C SER A 354 24.85 11.04 23.85
N TYR A 355 25.58 10.97 24.97
CA TYR A 355 25.19 11.56 26.26
C TYR A 355 26.11 12.71 26.68
N ILE A 356 25.52 13.80 27.18
CA ILE A 356 26.19 14.92 27.83
C ILE A 356 27.06 14.43 28.99
N LEU A 357 26.48 13.57 29.85
CA LEU A 357 27.16 12.93 30.98
C LEU A 357 26.47 11.60 31.32
N ARG A 358 27.19 10.47 31.21
CA ARG A 358 26.74 9.13 31.63
C ARG A 358 27.86 8.44 32.41
N GLN A 359 27.57 8.01 33.64
CA GLN A 359 28.52 7.31 34.52
C GLN A 359 29.90 8.00 34.61
N GLY A 360 29.89 9.32 34.81
CA GLY A 360 31.11 10.16 34.85
C GLY A 360 31.75 10.48 33.49
N THR A 361 31.40 9.75 32.42
CA THR A 361 31.93 9.96 31.07
C THR A 361 31.12 11.02 30.32
N ARG A 362 31.81 11.99 29.71
CA ARG A 362 31.22 13.09 28.95
C ARG A 362 31.25 12.78 27.46
N ASN A 363 30.19 13.13 26.73
CA ASN A 363 30.11 12.88 25.28
C ASN A 363 30.33 11.37 24.96
N LEU A 364 29.75 10.48 25.76
CA LEU A 364 29.81 9.04 25.52
C LEU A 364 28.90 8.70 24.33
N GLU A 365 29.41 7.93 23.36
CA GLU A 365 28.63 7.41 22.23
C GLU A 365 27.58 6.40 22.72
N GLU A 366 26.36 6.49 22.19
CA GLU A 366 25.33 5.48 22.39
C GLU A 366 25.26 4.56 21.17
N VAL A 367 25.69 3.32 21.37
CA VAL A 367 25.82 2.33 20.30
C VAL A 367 24.48 1.67 19.96
N TYR A 368 23.49 1.73 20.87
CA TYR A 368 22.08 1.46 20.60
C TYR A 368 21.36 2.68 19.98
N GLY A 369 22.10 3.78 19.76
CA GLY A 369 21.60 5.07 19.30
C GLY A 369 21.33 5.11 17.80
N ILE A 370 20.12 5.56 17.42
CA ILE A 370 19.74 5.78 16.02
C ILE A 370 20.62 6.84 15.36
N MET A 371 20.91 7.92 16.09
CA MET A 371 21.77 9.04 15.66
C MET A 371 23.25 8.72 15.86
N ASP A 372 24.13 9.34 15.07
CA ASP A 372 25.57 9.30 15.33
C ASP A 372 25.99 10.20 16.53
N LEU A 373 27.22 10.01 17.00
CA LEU A 373 27.86 10.76 18.09
C LEU A 373 27.73 12.30 17.98
N ASN A 374 27.61 12.83 16.76
CA ASN A 374 27.52 14.27 16.45
C ASN A 374 26.09 14.74 16.11
N TRP A 375 25.13 13.82 16.09
CA TRP A 375 23.73 14.02 15.70
C TRP A 375 23.56 14.49 14.24
N ASP A 376 24.53 14.19 13.38
CA ASP A 376 24.54 14.61 11.97
C ASP A 376 23.82 13.62 11.04
N ARG A 377 23.93 12.32 11.32
CA ARG A 377 23.36 11.23 10.51
C ARG A 377 22.70 10.19 11.39
N SER A 378 21.85 9.34 10.80
CA SER A 378 21.48 8.07 11.43
C SER A 378 22.55 7.02 11.16
N ASN A 379 22.95 6.30 12.21
CA ASN A 379 23.90 5.18 12.23
C ASN A 379 23.51 3.99 11.33
N SER A 380 22.33 4.01 10.71
CA SER A 380 21.77 2.98 9.81
C SER A 380 22.53 2.81 8.47
N ALA A 381 23.83 2.50 8.53
CA ALA A 381 24.63 1.95 7.44
C ALA A 381 24.96 0.49 7.80
N ARG A 382 24.67 -0.44 6.89
CA ARG A 382 24.41 -1.85 7.24
C ARG A 382 25.45 -2.85 6.72
N PRO A 383 25.54 -4.05 7.32
CA PRO A 383 25.73 -5.30 6.61
C PRO A 383 24.39 -5.96 6.24
N THR A 384 24.39 -6.84 5.24
CA THR A 384 23.16 -7.33 4.58
C THR A 384 23.25 -8.80 4.20
N SER A 385 22.19 -9.59 4.44
CA SER A 385 21.99 -10.82 3.67
C SER A 385 21.82 -10.48 2.19
N TYR A 386 22.22 -11.37 1.28
CA TYR A 386 22.08 -11.18 -0.16
C TYR A 386 21.10 -12.20 -0.75
N ILE A 387 20.36 -11.84 -1.80
CA ILE A 387 19.73 -12.82 -2.70
C ILE A 387 20.60 -12.96 -3.94
N MET A 388 20.79 -14.19 -4.43
CA MET A 388 21.51 -14.42 -5.69
C MET A 388 20.50 -14.36 -6.84
N PHE A 389 20.69 -13.43 -7.77
CA PHE A 389 19.78 -13.09 -8.87
C PHE A 389 20.39 -13.50 -10.21
N HIS A 390 19.59 -14.07 -11.10
CA HIS A 390 19.97 -14.48 -12.47
C HIS A 390 19.36 -13.49 -13.48
N PRO A 391 20.16 -12.54 -14.03
CA PRO A 391 19.61 -11.41 -14.76
C PRO A 391 18.92 -11.73 -16.08
N GLN A 392 19.18 -12.91 -16.70
CA GLN A 392 18.54 -13.29 -17.95
C GLN A 392 17.09 -13.75 -17.75
N SER A 393 16.77 -14.51 -16.70
CA SER A 393 15.41 -15.01 -16.45
C SER A 393 14.61 -14.17 -15.45
N GLY A 394 15.22 -13.17 -14.81
CA GLY A 394 14.56 -12.33 -13.79
C GLY A 394 14.23 -13.08 -12.50
N GLN A 395 14.77 -14.28 -12.32
CA GLN A 395 14.55 -15.16 -11.18
C GLN A 395 15.72 -15.07 -10.19
N CYS A 396 15.49 -15.57 -8.98
CA CYS A 396 16.53 -15.70 -7.97
C CYS A 396 16.76 -17.18 -7.65
N VAL A 397 17.94 -17.45 -7.12
CA VAL A 397 18.34 -18.78 -6.68
C VAL A 397 17.56 -19.18 -5.43
N GLN A 398 16.76 -20.22 -5.56
CA GLN A 398 16.05 -20.90 -4.48
C GLN A 398 16.56 -22.33 -4.36
N ILE A 399 16.61 -22.86 -3.15
CA ILE A 399 16.99 -24.25 -2.90
C ILE A 399 15.72 -25.10 -2.84
N GLY A 400 15.72 -26.19 -3.61
CA GLY A 400 14.63 -27.16 -3.66
C GLY A 400 14.71 -28.22 -2.56
N ASN A 401 13.61 -28.96 -2.41
CA ASN A 401 13.40 -29.91 -1.32
C ASN A 401 14.38 -31.09 -1.30
N THR A 402 15.11 -31.34 -2.40
CA THR A 402 16.10 -32.42 -2.53
C THR A 402 17.54 -31.91 -2.56
N ASN A 403 17.82 -30.75 -1.97
CA ASN A 403 19.13 -30.08 -1.90
C ASN A 403 19.66 -29.53 -3.24
N ASN A 404 18.91 -29.74 -4.32
CA ASN A 404 19.13 -29.13 -5.62
C ASN A 404 18.95 -27.60 -5.58
N VAL A 405 19.67 -26.90 -6.45
CA VAL A 405 19.64 -25.44 -6.53
C VAL A 405 18.87 -25.05 -7.79
N LEU A 406 17.92 -24.13 -7.66
CA LEU A 406 16.88 -23.84 -8.65
C LEU A 406 16.77 -22.33 -8.94
N LEU A 407 16.20 -21.98 -10.09
CA LEU A 407 15.71 -20.64 -10.39
C LEU A 407 14.20 -20.53 -10.11
N ALA A 408 13.83 -19.56 -9.27
CA ALA A 408 12.45 -19.34 -8.85
C ALA A 408 12.11 -17.86 -8.62
N ASN A 409 10.87 -17.58 -8.21
CA ASN A 409 10.43 -16.21 -7.91
C ASN A 409 11.26 -15.60 -6.77
N CYS A 410 11.77 -14.38 -6.94
CA CYS A 410 12.63 -13.72 -5.96
C CYS A 410 12.00 -13.48 -4.57
N LYS A 411 10.67 -13.58 -4.42
CA LYS A 411 10.02 -13.61 -3.09
C LYS A 411 10.37 -14.87 -2.27
N ALA A 412 10.65 -15.98 -2.96
CA ALA A 412 11.06 -17.27 -2.37
C ALA A 412 12.59 -17.51 -2.48
N ALA A 413 13.37 -16.48 -2.84
CA ALA A 413 14.81 -16.58 -2.97
C ALA A 413 15.47 -17.11 -1.69
N SER A 414 16.37 -18.08 -1.85
CA SER A 414 17.30 -18.41 -0.79
C SER A 414 18.26 -17.23 -0.59
N ARG A 415 18.49 -16.90 0.67
CA ARG A 415 19.41 -15.84 1.08
C ARG A 415 20.81 -16.42 1.27
N TRP A 416 21.82 -15.58 1.12
CA TRP A 416 23.23 -15.93 1.15
C TRP A 416 24.03 -14.90 1.96
N ASP A 417 24.95 -15.40 2.77
CA ASP A 417 25.92 -14.61 3.53
C ASP A 417 27.33 -14.78 2.94
N GLN A 418 28.25 -13.92 3.38
CA GLN A 418 29.69 -13.95 3.04
C GLN A 418 30.03 -13.64 1.58
N LEU A 419 30.15 -12.34 1.26
CA LEU A 419 30.86 -11.88 0.06
C LEU A 419 32.36 -11.71 0.34
N LYS A 420 33.14 -12.75 0.05
CA LYS A 420 34.58 -12.61 -0.21
C LYS A 420 34.94 -13.41 -1.45
N ASP A 421 35.45 -12.74 -2.47
CA ASP A 421 35.85 -13.37 -3.72
C ASP A 421 36.94 -14.43 -3.47
N GLY A 422 36.75 -15.63 -4.00
CA GLY A 422 37.58 -16.81 -3.73
C GLY A 422 37.26 -17.53 -2.41
N GLY A 423 36.18 -17.15 -1.72
CA GLY A 423 35.64 -17.83 -0.53
C GLY A 423 34.45 -18.76 -0.85
N PRO A 424 33.93 -19.49 0.14
CA PRO A 424 32.68 -20.23 -0.02
C PRO A 424 31.47 -19.27 -0.04
N ILE A 425 30.46 -19.62 -0.83
CA ILE A 425 29.14 -19.00 -0.78
C ILE A 425 28.32 -19.77 0.24
N LYS A 426 27.91 -19.09 1.32
CA LYS A 426 27.16 -19.71 2.41
C LYS A 426 25.70 -19.27 2.36
N MET A 427 24.75 -20.16 2.65
CA MET A 427 23.35 -19.77 2.85
C MET A 427 23.23 -18.83 4.06
N ALA A 428 22.39 -17.81 3.98
CA ALA A 428 22.26 -16.86 5.07
C ALA A 428 21.64 -17.51 6.31
N GLY A 429 22.28 -17.35 7.46
CA GLY A 429 21.87 -17.98 8.71
C GLY A 429 21.86 -19.53 8.72
N ASN A 430 22.46 -20.20 7.73
CA ASN A 430 22.39 -21.66 7.57
C ASN A 430 23.80 -22.23 7.30
N PRO A 431 24.19 -23.37 7.91
CA PRO A 431 25.54 -23.91 7.78
C PRO A 431 25.92 -24.35 6.36
N ARG A 432 24.95 -24.57 5.47
CA ARG A 432 25.16 -25.12 4.14
C ARG A 432 25.77 -24.09 3.19
N CYS A 433 26.72 -24.55 2.38
CA CYS A 433 27.36 -23.77 1.33
C CYS A 433 26.92 -24.27 -0.06
N LEU A 434 27.07 -23.41 -1.06
CA LEU A 434 26.91 -23.78 -2.47
C LEU A 434 28.10 -24.65 -2.90
N VAL A 435 27.83 -25.86 -3.39
CA VAL A 435 28.86 -26.85 -3.75
C VAL A 435 28.87 -27.08 -5.25
N ALA A 436 30.07 -27.01 -5.83
CA ALA A 436 30.30 -27.34 -7.23
C ALA A 436 30.68 -28.82 -7.37
N GLY A 437 29.68 -29.65 -7.68
CA GLY A 437 29.89 -31.04 -8.04
C GLY A 437 30.55 -31.19 -9.42
N PRO A 438 30.89 -32.42 -9.84
CA PRO A 438 31.51 -32.65 -11.16
C PRO A 438 30.62 -32.28 -12.36
N VAL A 439 29.30 -32.19 -12.15
CA VAL A 439 28.24 -31.89 -13.15
C VAL A 439 27.09 -31.08 -12.51
N THR A 440 26.73 -31.38 -11.27
CA THR A 440 25.59 -30.78 -10.53
C THR A 440 26.01 -29.63 -9.62
N ILE A 441 25.10 -28.66 -9.40
CA ILE A 441 25.21 -27.68 -8.31
C ILE A 441 24.16 -28.01 -7.25
N GLU A 442 24.62 -28.15 -6.03
CA GLU A 442 23.79 -28.44 -4.86
C GLU A 442 24.20 -27.55 -3.69
N VAL A 443 23.46 -27.65 -2.59
CA VAL A 443 23.88 -27.09 -1.30
C VAL A 443 24.07 -28.19 -0.27
N SER A 444 25.25 -28.28 0.33
CA SER A 444 25.56 -29.26 1.37
C SER A 444 26.31 -28.60 2.53
N ASN A 445 26.59 -29.34 3.60
CA ASN A 445 27.40 -28.83 4.72
C ASN A 445 28.90 -28.73 4.39
N ASP A 446 29.34 -29.14 3.19
CA ASP A 446 30.69 -28.89 2.73
C ASP A 446 30.84 -27.45 2.21
N CYS A 447 31.79 -26.71 2.79
CA CYS A 447 32.17 -25.36 2.37
C CYS A 447 33.57 -25.33 1.72
N SER A 448 34.06 -26.45 1.20
CA SER A 448 35.33 -26.53 0.45
C SER A 448 35.28 -25.79 -0.89
N SER A 449 34.10 -25.73 -1.51
CA SER A 449 33.88 -25.07 -2.81
C SER A 449 34.11 -23.56 -2.70
N LYS A 450 35.22 -23.10 -3.28
CA LYS A 450 35.58 -21.69 -3.39
C LYS A 450 35.04 -21.10 -4.69
N TRP A 451 34.28 -20.03 -4.56
CA TRP A 451 33.62 -19.33 -5.65
C TRP A 451 34.22 -17.93 -5.84
N LYS A 452 34.40 -17.53 -7.09
CA LYS A 452 34.82 -16.17 -7.47
C LYS A 452 34.17 -15.73 -8.76
N PHE A 453 34.19 -14.43 -9.02
CA PHE A 453 33.83 -13.88 -10.33
C PHE A 453 35.05 -13.90 -11.26
N VAL A 454 34.91 -14.48 -12.47
CA VAL A 454 36.07 -14.88 -13.30
C VAL A 454 36.15 -14.26 -14.70
N SER A 455 35.28 -13.31 -15.02
CA SER A 455 35.26 -12.60 -16.32
C SER A 455 35.33 -11.09 -16.12
N SER A 456 35.68 -10.34 -17.17
CA SER A 456 35.72 -8.87 -17.08
C SER A 456 34.35 -8.26 -16.75
N SER A 457 33.26 -8.95 -17.12
CA SER A 457 31.89 -8.56 -16.78
C SER A 457 31.54 -8.65 -15.30
N GLY A 458 32.32 -9.38 -14.49
CA GLY A 458 32.06 -9.56 -13.05
C GLY A 458 30.74 -10.29 -12.73
N LEU A 459 30.24 -11.12 -13.64
CA LEU A 459 28.96 -11.84 -13.50
C LEU A 459 29.08 -13.36 -13.64
N HIS A 460 30.13 -13.88 -14.28
CA HIS A 460 30.41 -15.32 -14.32
C HIS A 460 30.90 -15.80 -12.96
N LEU A 461 30.00 -16.43 -12.21
CA LEU A 461 30.28 -16.95 -10.87
C LEU A 461 30.77 -18.40 -10.98
N ALA A 462 32.05 -18.62 -10.69
CA ALA A 462 32.71 -19.90 -10.97
C ALA A 462 33.44 -20.50 -9.76
N ALA A 463 33.46 -21.83 -9.70
CA ALA A 463 34.18 -22.62 -8.72
C ALA A 463 35.35 -23.39 -9.35
N GLN A 464 36.42 -23.62 -8.59
CA GLN A 464 37.61 -24.32 -9.07
C GLN A 464 37.50 -25.85 -8.91
N LYS A 465 37.75 -26.59 -9.99
CA LYS A 465 37.67 -28.06 -10.06
C LYS A 465 39.07 -28.69 -10.04
N GLY A 466 39.64 -28.82 -8.83
CA GLY A 466 40.94 -29.45 -8.64
C GLY A 466 42.11 -28.62 -9.19
N GLN A 467 43.09 -29.27 -9.83
CA GLN A 467 44.33 -28.63 -10.31
C GLN A 467 44.16 -27.82 -11.61
N GLY A 468 43.28 -26.82 -11.60
CA GLY A 468 43.38 -25.68 -12.54
C GLY A 468 42.07 -25.19 -13.14
N SER A 469 41.18 -26.07 -13.59
CA SER A 469 39.99 -25.68 -14.37
C SER A 469 38.86 -25.12 -13.50
N TYR A 470 37.96 -24.36 -14.12
CA TYR A 470 36.81 -23.72 -13.47
C TYR A 470 35.49 -24.13 -14.11
N LEU A 471 34.45 -24.25 -13.29
CA LEU A 471 33.07 -24.41 -13.73
C LEU A 471 32.25 -23.18 -13.32
N CYS A 472 31.54 -22.59 -14.28
CA CYS A 472 30.60 -21.51 -14.05
C CYS A 472 29.23 -22.07 -13.65
N LEU A 473 28.55 -21.34 -12.76
CA LEU A 473 27.14 -21.56 -12.42
C LEU A 473 26.27 -21.28 -13.65
N ASP A 474 25.39 -22.21 -14.01
CA ASP A 474 24.63 -22.17 -15.26
C ASP A 474 23.13 -22.31 -15.00
N GLY A 475 22.37 -21.30 -15.45
CA GLY A 475 20.93 -21.13 -15.33
C GLY A 475 20.19 -21.23 -16.67
N SER A 476 20.74 -21.96 -17.65
CA SER A 476 20.04 -22.32 -18.89
C SER A 476 18.76 -23.14 -18.68
N ASN A 477 18.61 -23.76 -17.50
CA ASN A 477 17.46 -24.56 -17.08
C ASN A 477 17.01 -24.18 -15.66
N THR A 478 15.80 -24.59 -15.26
CA THR A 478 15.23 -24.31 -13.93
C THR A 478 16.06 -24.88 -12.77
N THR A 479 16.84 -25.93 -13.00
CA THR A 479 17.84 -26.47 -12.06
C THR A 479 19.22 -26.02 -12.48
N LEU A 480 19.98 -25.43 -11.55
CA LEU A 480 21.33 -24.93 -11.80
C LEU A 480 22.35 -26.07 -11.92
N VAL A 481 23.26 -25.94 -12.87
CA VAL A 481 24.35 -26.90 -13.13
C VAL A 481 25.70 -26.20 -13.24
N GLY A 482 26.79 -26.98 -13.23
CA GLY A 482 28.16 -26.47 -13.29
C GLY A 482 28.79 -26.80 -14.63
N ASN A 483 28.84 -25.83 -15.54
CA ASN A 483 29.33 -26.00 -16.92
C ASN A 483 30.68 -25.30 -17.13
N LYS A 484 31.36 -25.58 -18.25
CA LYS A 484 32.51 -24.74 -18.66
C LYS A 484 32.02 -23.31 -18.86
N CYS A 485 32.82 -22.35 -18.39
CA CYS A 485 32.53 -20.93 -18.54
C CYS A 485 32.46 -20.54 -20.02
N LEU A 486 31.31 -20.03 -20.46
CA LEU A 486 31.11 -19.57 -21.83
C LEU A 486 31.82 -18.23 -22.04
N CYS A 487 32.45 -18.07 -23.21
CA CYS A 487 33.21 -16.89 -23.60
C CYS A 487 34.41 -16.52 -22.69
N VAL A 488 34.85 -17.41 -21.80
CA VAL A 488 36.02 -17.22 -20.92
C VAL A 488 37.02 -18.35 -21.16
N GLY A 489 38.30 -18.01 -21.29
CA GLY A 489 39.40 -18.94 -21.48
C GLY A 489 39.70 -19.76 -20.22
N ASP A 490 40.46 -20.85 -20.38
CA ASP A 490 40.91 -21.69 -19.25
C ASP A 490 41.93 -20.98 -18.34
N ASP A 491 42.46 -19.83 -18.77
CA ASP A 491 43.28 -18.87 -18.02
C ASP A 491 42.47 -17.81 -17.25
N LEU A 492 41.13 -17.83 -17.40
CA LEU A 492 40.19 -16.84 -16.88
C LEU A 492 40.32 -15.43 -17.50
N VAL A 493 40.68 -15.38 -18.79
CA VAL A 493 40.59 -14.17 -19.60
C VAL A 493 39.43 -14.30 -20.59
N ASP A 494 38.65 -13.24 -20.79
CA ASP A 494 37.54 -13.23 -21.75
C ASP A 494 38.07 -13.51 -23.18
N LEU A 495 37.43 -14.44 -23.90
CA LEU A 495 37.86 -14.84 -25.24
C LEU A 495 37.61 -13.72 -26.25
N PRO A 496 38.57 -13.40 -27.16
CA PRO A 496 38.44 -12.28 -28.09
C PRO A 496 37.31 -12.47 -29.14
N THR A 497 36.82 -13.69 -29.31
CA THR A 497 35.64 -14.03 -30.10
C THR A 497 34.88 -15.16 -29.40
N CYS A 498 33.55 -15.06 -29.30
CA CYS A 498 32.69 -16.09 -28.75
C CYS A 498 31.41 -16.23 -29.58
N ALA A 499 30.92 -17.46 -29.76
CA ALA A 499 29.68 -17.75 -30.49
C ALA A 499 28.50 -18.12 -29.56
N ASP A 500 28.80 -18.55 -28.33
CA ASP A 500 27.81 -18.94 -27.33
C ASP A 500 27.23 -17.73 -26.59
N ASN A 501 26.06 -17.88 -25.96
CA ASN A 501 25.46 -16.82 -25.13
C ASN A 501 25.93 -16.92 -23.66
N PRO A 502 26.78 -16.02 -23.15
CA PRO A 502 27.28 -16.09 -21.78
C PRO A 502 26.22 -15.71 -20.72
N GLN A 503 25.12 -15.05 -21.11
CA GLN A 503 24.13 -14.53 -20.15
C GLN A 503 23.42 -15.62 -19.33
N VAL A 504 23.42 -16.88 -19.80
CA VAL A 504 22.88 -18.03 -19.04
C VAL A 504 23.77 -18.45 -17.87
N GLN A 505 24.97 -17.87 -17.75
CA GLN A 505 25.92 -18.11 -16.65
C GLN A 505 26.17 -16.86 -15.80
N TRP A 506 25.28 -15.85 -15.90
CA TRP A 506 25.42 -14.58 -15.17
C TRP A 506 24.61 -14.58 -13.88
N PHE A 507 25.30 -14.39 -12.75
CA PHE A 507 24.67 -14.35 -11.42
C PHE A 507 25.18 -13.13 -10.64
N LYS A 508 24.33 -12.57 -9.77
CA LYS A 508 24.72 -11.43 -8.92
C LYS A 508 24.06 -11.46 -7.56
N PHE A 509 24.84 -11.18 -6.51
CA PHE A 509 24.34 -11.00 -5.16
C PHE A 509 23.76 -9.60 -4.97
N VAL A 510 22.51 -9.52 -4.50
CA VAL A 510 21.76 -8.28 -4.29
C VAL A 510 21.51 -8.10 -2.79
N PRO A 511 22.06 -7.05 -2.14
CA PRO A 511 21.89 -6.80 -0.71
C PRO A 511 20.43 -6.45 -0.40
N THR A 512 19.82 -7.10 0.58
CA THR A 512 18.35 -7.03 0.78
C THR A 512 17.87 -5.78 1.53
N ASN A 513 18.62 -4.68 1.48
CA ASN A 513 18.50 -3.47 2.31
C ASN A 513 19.51 -2.41 1.77
N THR A 514 19.37 -1.08 1.91
CA THR A 514 18.51 -0.19 2.74
C THR A 514 18.16 1.09 1.94
N LYS A 515 17.61 2.14 2.58
CA LYS A 515 17.65 3.56 2.12
C LYS A 515 17.24 3.74 0.65
N SER A 516 16.00 3.34 0.33
CA SER A 516 15.23 3.82 -0.83
C SER A 516 13.74 3.48 -0.74
N ILE A 517 13.36 2.31 -0.18
CA ILE A 517 11.96 1.82 -0.23
C ILE A 517 11.03 2.47 0.81
N PHE A 518 11.53 2.85 2.00
CA PHE A 518 10.69 3.50 3.02
C PHE A 518 10.13 4.87 2.59
N LEU A 519 10.81 5.60 1.69
CA LEU A 519 10.36 6.91 1.22
C LEU A 519 9.34 6.85 0.06
N PHE A 520 8.94 5.64 -0.38
CA PHE A 520 7.83 5.46 -1.33
C PHE A 520 6.66 4.62 -0.78
N LEU A 521 6.75 4.07 0.44
CA LEU A 521 5.60 3.51 1.16
C LEU A 521 5.03 4.44 2.24
N PHE A 522 5.79 5.40 2.79
CA PHE A 522 5.27 6.29 3.86
C PHE A 522 4.70 7.63 3.40
N LEU A 523 4.80 7.97 2.11
CA LEU A 523 3.96 9.01 1.50
C LEU A 523 2.47 8.62 1.35
N GLN A 524 2.07 7.47 1.93
CA GLN A 524 0.69 6.98 2.01
C GLN A 524 0.12 6.99 3.45
N ILE A 525 0.91 7.30 4.49
CA ILE A 525 0.46 7.24 5.91
C ILE A 525 0.71 8.58 6.65
N SER A 526 0.86 9.67 5.91
CA SER A 526 0.60 11.04 6.41
C SER A 526 -0.80 11.54 6.06
N ALA A 527 -1.59 10.71 5.36
CA ALA A 527 -3.03 10.84 5.36
C ALA A 527 -3.54 10.36 6.73
N PHE A 528 -4.02 11.31 7.53
CA PHE A 528 -5.20 11.07 8.38
C PHE A 528 -6.36 10.55 7.50
N CYS A 529 -7.49 10.17 8.12
CA CYS A 529 -8.70 9.75 7.40
C CYS A 529 -9.40 10.93 6.68
N ASN A 530 -8.67 11.62 5.81
CA ASN A 530 -9.23 12.38 4.70
C ASN A 530 -10.00 11.37 3.85
N SER A 531 -11.32 11.53 3.80
CA SER A 531 -12.10 10.91 2.73
C SER A 531 -11.47 11.28 1.39
N VAL A 532 -11.37 10.34 0.46
CA VAL A 532 -10.91 10.63 -0.90
C VAL A 532 -12.08 11.28 -1.64
N HIS A 533 -12.34 12.55 -1.28
CA HIS A 533 -13.34 13.39 -1.91
C HIS A 533 -12.95 13.55 -3.38
N LEU A 534 -13.57 12.77 -4.28
CA LEU A 534 -13.32 12.90 -5.71
C LEU A 534 -14.18 14.01 -6.31
N SER A 535 -13.61 14.75 -7.23
CA SER A 535 -14.23 15.82 -8.01
C SER A 535 -13.94 15.55 -9.49
N THR A 536 -14.56 16.32 -10.38
CA THR A 536 -14.33 16.24 -11.82
C THR A 536 -13.81 17.56 -12.38
N SER A 537 -12.92 17.48 -13.37
CA SER A 537 -12.26 18.61 -14.01
C SER A 537 -12.07 18.31 -15.49
N SER A 538 -12.87 18.94 -16.35
CA SER A 538 -13.07 18.50 -17.74
C SER A 538 -13.36 16.99 -17.78
N ARG A 539 -12.72 16.22 -18.68
CA ARG A 539 -12.90 14.77 -18.83
C ARG A 539 -12.31 13.89 -17.70
N TRP A 540 -11.83 14.48 -16.62
CA TRP A 540 -11.02 13.77 -15.63
C TRP A 540 -11.68 13.68 -14.26
N ILE A 541 -11.63 12.50 -13.67
CA ILE A 541 -11.83 12.32 -12.23
C ILE A 541 -10.53 12.74 -11.53
N VAL A 542 -10.65 13.59 -10.52
CA VAL A 542 -9.53 14.18 -9.78
C VAL A 542 -9.76 14.12 -8.27
N ASP A 543 -8.69 14.09 -7.50
CA ASP A 543 -8.75 14.37 -6.06
C ASP A 543 -9.16 15.84 -5.83
N GLN A 544 -10.19 16.09 -5.03
CA GLN A 544 -10.77 17.43 -4.84
C GLN A 544 -9.81 18.40 -4.12
N ALA A 545 -8.91 17.89 -3.28
CA ALA A 545 -8.00 18.71 -2.49
C ALA A 545 -6.74 19.15 -3.27
N THR A 546 -6.23 18.29 -4.16
CA THR A 546 -4.97 18.53 -4.89
C THR A 546 -5.13 18.69 -6.40
N GLY A 547 -6.31 18.42 -6.96
CA GLY A 547 -6.61 18.52 -8.40
C GLY A 547 -5.94 17.45 -9.28
N LYS A 548 -5.20 16.50 -8.69
CA LYS A 548 -4.47 15.44 -9.41
C LYS A 548 -5.43 14.42 -10.00
N ARG A 549 -5.08 13.89 -11.18
CA ARG A 549 -5.81 12.77 -11.82
C ARG A 549 -5.87 11.56 -10.88
N VAL A 550 -7.07 11.06 -10.65
CA VAL A 550 -7.32 9.74 -10.05
C VAL A 550 -7.86 8.83 -11.15
N LYS A 551 -7.32 7.62 -11.25
CA LYS A 551 -7.76 6.57 -12.18
C LYS A 551 -8.64 5.60 -11.42
N LEU A 552 -9.84 5.29 -11.94
CA LEU A 552 -10.61 4.13 -11.50
C LEU A 552 -10.28 2.95 -12.42
N ALA A 553 -9.83 1.85 -11.80
CA ALA A 553 -9.53 0.57 -12.44
C ALA A 553 -10.12 -0.53 -11.55
N CYS A 554 -11.44 -0.69 -11.61
CA CYS A 554 -12.20 -1.49 -10.66
C CYS A 554 -12.50 -2.91 -11.16
N ALA A 555 -12.96 -3.76 -10.25
CA ALA A 555 -13.81 -4.89 -10.62
C ALA A 555 -15.26 -4.63 -10.18
N ASN A 556 -16.23 -5.17 -10.91
CA ASN A 556 -17.62 -5.27 -10.44
C ASN A 556 -17.73 -6.45 -9.46
N TRP A 557 -18.45 -6.30 -8.35
CA TRP A 557 -18.72 -7.39 -7.41
C TRP A 557 -20.21 -7.43 -7.04
N ALA A 558 -20.83 -8.59 -7.30
CA ALA A 558 -22.25 -8.81 -7.09
C ALA A 558 -22.64 -8.92 -5.60
N SER A 559 -23.72 -8.22 -5.23
CA SER A 559 -24.46 -8.33 -3.96
C SER A 559 -25.94 -7.95 -4.11
N HIS A 560 -26.44 -7.79 -5.33
CA HIS A 560 -27.80 -7.32 -5.65
C HIS A 560 -28.81 -8.45 -5.98
N LEU A 561 -28.33 -9.69 -6.13
CA LEU A 561 -29.16 -10.85 -6.51
C LEU A 561 -30.12 -11.26 -5.39
N GLU A 562 -30.97 -12.25 -5.67
CA GLU A 562 -32.05 -12.74 -4.80
C GLU A 562 -31.68 -12.81 -3.29
N PRO A 563 -30.51 -13.34 -2.86
CA PRO A 563 -30.14 -13.43 -1.45
C PRO A 563 -29.70 -12.10 -0.80
N MET A 564 -29.42 -11.06 -1.61
CA MET A 564 -28.90 -9.75 -1.18
C MET A 564 -27.61 -9.82 -0.32
N ILE A 565 -26.75 -10.78 -0.62
CA ILE A 565 -25.48 -11.08 0.08
C ILE A 565 -24.36 -11.01 -0.97
N ALA A 566 -23.17 -10.54 -0.58
CA ALA A 566 -22.04 -10.47 -1.51
C ALA A 566 -21.53 -11.87 -1.87
N GLU A 567 -21.38 -12.13 -3.17
CA GLU A 567 -20.97 -13.45 -3.67
C GLU A 567 -19.57 -13.84 -3.17
N GLY A 568 -19.36 -15.13 -2.89
CA GLY A 568 -18.07 -15.69 -2.46
C GLY A 568 -17.86 -15.72 -0.94
N LEU A 569 -18.71 -15.05 -0.15
CA LEU A 569 -18.66 -15.10 1.32
C LEU A 569 -18.94 -16.48 1.91
N GLU A 570 -19.55 -17.36 1.12
CA GLU A 570 -19.73 -18.78 1.42
C GLU A 570 -18.51 -19.64 1.09
N LYS A 571 -17.58 -19.13 0.25
CA LYS A 571 -16.35 -19.83 -0.15
C LYS A 571 -15.12 -19.34 0.62
N LYS A 572 -15.06 -18.06 0.98
CA LYS A 572 -13.86 -17.37 1.51
C LYS A 572 -14.17 -16.34 2.60
N PRO A 573 -13.25 -16.10 3.55
CA PRO A 573 -13.36 -14.97 4.48
C PRO A 573 -13.37 -13.63 3.73
N LEU A 574 -14.27 -12.72 4.11
CA LEU A 574 -14.42 -11.39 3.49
C LEU A 574 -13.09 -10.64 3.33
N ARG A 575 -12.24 -10.71 4.36
CA ARG A 575 -10.91 -10.08 4.36
C ARG A 575 -10.02 -10.56 3.22
N ASP A 576 -10.07 -11.85 2.90
CA ASP A 576 -9.22 -12.46 1.90
C ASP A 576 -9.75 -12.22 0.48
N ILE A 577 -11.08 -12.11 0.30
CA ILE A 577 -11.67 -11.59 -0.94
C ILE A 577 -11.21 -10.14 -1.19
N ALA A 578 -11.33 -9.26 -0.18
CA ALA A 578 -10.93 -7.85 -0.30
C ALA A 578 -9.41 -7.69 -0.57
N ARG A 579 -8.57 -8.53 0.05
CA ARG A 579 -7.14 -8.64 -0.27
C ARG A 579 -6.89 -9.11 -1.70
N GLN A 580 -7.64 -10.12 -2.17
CA GLN A 580 -7.45 -10.70 -3.50
C GLN A 580 -7.74 -9.67 -4.59
N ILE A 581 -8.85 -8.92 -4.48
CA ILE A 581 -9.20 -7.80 -5.38
C ILE A 581 -8.03 -6.80 -5.50
N ALA A 582 -7.46 -6.38 -4.37
CA ALA A 582 -6.32 -5.45 -4.36
C ALA A 582 -5.04 -6.11 -4.95
N SER A 583 -4.79 -7.39 -4.67
CA SER A 583 -3.62 -8.13 -5.14
C SER A 583 -3.63 -8.42 -6.65
N ASP A 584 -4.82 -8.62 -7.22
CA ASP A 584 -5.03 -8.79 -8.66
C ASP A 584 -4.85 -7.48 -9.44
N GLY A 585 -4.66 -6.35 -8.74
CA GLY A 585 -4.27 -5.06 -9.31
C GLY A 585 -5.45 -4.14 -9.65
N PHE A 586 -6.61 -4.33 -9.03
CA PHE A 586 -7.70 -3.35 -9.02
C PHE A 586 -7.50 -2.36 -7.87
N ASN A 587 -7.92 -1.10 -8.04
CA ASN A 587 -7.87 -0.08 -6.99
C ASN A 587 -9.26 0.35 -6.49
N CYS A 588 -10.32 -0.27 -7.01
CA CYS A 588 -11.69 0.01 -6.62
C CYS A 588 -12.63 -1.17 -6.88
N VAL A 589 -13.85 -1.06 -6.36
CA VAL A 589 -14.95 -1.99 -6.61
C VAL A 589 -16.21 -1.20 -6.99
N ARG A 590 -16.86 -1.58 -8.09
CA ARG A 590 -18.27 -1.22 -8.36
C ARG A 590 -19.13 -2.26 -7.67
N PHE A 591 -19.66 -1.91 -6.50
CA PHE A 591 -20.33 -2.83 -5.58
C PHE A 591 -21.84 -2.66 -5.69
N THR A 592 -22.50 -3.71 -6.18
CA THR A 592 -23.89 -3.65 -6.65
C THR A 592 -24.89 -3.84 -5.51
N TRP A 593 -25.98 -3.08 -5.50
CA TRP A 593 -27.09 -3.23 -4.55
C TRP A 593 -28.45 -3.10 -5.25
N ALA A 594 -29.49 -3.66 -4.62
CA ALA A 594 -30.87 -3.60 -5.11
C ALA A 594 -31.69 -2.58 -4.31
N THR A 595 -32.55 -1.77 -4.94
CA THR A 595 -33.35 -0.73 -4.24
C THR A 595 -34.09 -1.29 -3.02
N PHE A 596 -34.74 -2.45 -3.16
CA PHE A 596 -35.54 -3.05 -2.09
C PHE A 596 -34.73 -3.44 -0.85
N MET A 597 -33.40 -3.58 -0.96
CA MET A 597 -32.49 -3.89 0.15
C MET A 597 -32.56 -2.82 1.26
N PHE A 598 -32.80 -1.56 0.88
CA PHE A 598 -32.86 -0.41 1.78
C PHE A 598 -34.26 0.21 1.90
N THR A 599 -35.16 -0.05 0.95
CA THR A 599 -36.51 0.57 0.96
C THR A 599 -37.61 -0.27 1.59
N ARG A 600 -37.46 -1.62 1.66
CA ARG A 600 -38.53 -2.56 2.04
C ARG A 600 -38.14 -3.46 3.25
N PRO A 601 -38.91 -3.44 4.36
CA PRO A 601 -38.67 -4.26 5.56
C PRO A 601 -38.52 -5.76 5.31
N ASP A 602 -39.28 -6.32 4.36
CA ASP A 602 -39.27 -7.76 4.01
C ASP A 602 -37.97 -8.24 3.35
N TYR A 603 -37.03 -7.32 3.13
CA TYR A 603 -35.64 -7.57 2.78
C TYR A 603 -34.71 -6.98 3.84
N SER A 604 -34.82 -5.67 4.15
CA SER A 604 -33.85 -4.96 5.01
C SER A 604 -33.71 -5.55 6.42
N ASN A 605 -34.76 -6.17 6.95
CA ASN A 605 -34.79 -6.74 8.29
C ASN A 605 -34.38 -8.22 8.33
N LEU A 606 -34.17 -8.87 7.19
CA LEU A 606 -33.70 -10.26 7.16
C LEU A 606 -32.25 -10.33 7.63
N SER A 607 -31.97 -11.26 8.55
CA SER A 607 -30.59 -11.68 8.79
C SER A 607 -30.03 -12.43 7.58
N VAL A 608 -28.71 -12.50 7.48
CA VAL A 608 -28.01 -13.31 6.45
C VAL A 608 -28.52 -14.75 6.46
N SER A 609 -28.69 -15.36 7.65
CA SER A 609 -29.33 -16.68 7.77
C SER A 609 -30.73 -16.69 7.16
N GLN A 610 -31.60 -15.76 7.56
CA GLN A 610 -33.01 -15.75 7.12
C GLN A 610 -33.15 -15.54 5.61
N SER A 611 -32.27 -14.73 5.00
CA SER A 611 -32.24 -14.56 3.55
C SER A 611 -31.85 -15.87 2.84
N LEU A 612 -30.82 -16.57 3.32
CA LEU A 612 -30.40 -17.85 2.75
C LEU A 612 -31.47 -18.94 2.97
N ASP A 613 -32.12 -18.96 4.13
CA ASP A 613 -33.24 -19.87 4.42
C ASP A 613 -34.45 -19.62 3.49
N LYS A 614 -34.78 -18.34 3.22
CA LYS A 614 -35.86 -17.93 2.29
C LYS A 614 -35.68 -18.45 0.86
N TYR A 615 -34.43 -18.67 0.42
CA TYR A 615 -34.09 -19.20 -0.90
C TYR A 615 -33.56 -20.65 -0.86
N SER A 616 -33.72 -21.37 0.27
CA SER A 616 -33.27 -22.76 0.47
C SER A 616 -31.75 -23.00 0.31
N LEU A 617 -30.92 -21.97 0.49
CA LEU A 617 -29.48 -21.98 0.22
C LEU A 617 -28.65 -22.56 1.39
N ALA A 618 -29.01 -23.76 1.82
CA ALA A 618 -28.41 -24.43 2.98
C ALA A 618 -26.87 -24.60 2.88
N ALA A 619 -26.36 -24.89 1.67
CA ALA A 619 -24.92 -25.02 1.42
C ALA A 619 -24.18 -23.68 1.59
N ALA A 620 -24.72 -22.59 1.05
CA ALA A 620 -24.12 -21.26 1.20
C ALA A 620 -24.19 -20.77 2.66
N LYS A 621 -25.28 -21.10 3.38
CA LYS A 621 -25.41 -20.84 4.82
C LYS A 621 -24.38 -21.61 5.66
N ALA A 622 -24.07 -22.85 5.31
CA ALA A 622 -22.99 -23.61 5.93
C ALA A 622 -21.61 -23.02 5.60
N GLY A 623 -21.35 -22.65 4.34
CA GLY A 623 -20.11 -22.01 3.92
C GLY A 623 -19.85 -20.66 4.59
N ILE A 624 -20.89 -19.85 4.83
CA ILE A 624 -20.81 -18.61 5.62
C ILE A 624 -20.60 -18.93 7.11
N ALA A 625 -21.17 -20.01 7.65
CA ALA A 625 -20.91 -20.46 9.02
C ALA A 625 -19.43 -20.86 9.24
N GLU A 626 -18.77 -21.40 8.21
CA GLU A 626 -17.36 -21.78 8.24
C GLU A 626 -16.44 -20.57 8.02
N ASN A 627 -16.66 -19.79 6.95
CA ASN A 627 -15.75 -18.73 6.51
C ASN A 627 -15.99 -17.37 7.18
N ASN A 628 -17.25 -17.06 7.56
CA ASN A 628 -17.66 -15.75 8.06
C ASN A 628 -18.77 -15.85 9.15
N PRO A 629 -18.63 -16.70 10.19
CA PRO A 629 -19.72 -17.01 11.15
C PRO A 629 -20.35 -15.79 11.80
N GLN A 630 -19.56 -14.72 12.02
CA GLN A 630 -20.01 -13.47 12.60
C GLN A 630 -21.14 -12.76 11.82
N PHE A 631 -21.35 -13.09 10.55
CA PHE A 631 -22.35 -12.43 9.70
C PHE A 631 -23.72 -13.14 9.67
N LEU A 632 -23.84 -14.41 10.08
CA LEU A 632 -25.12 -15.15 9.98
C LEU A 632 -26.32 -14.46 10.65
N ASN A 633 -26.05 -13.73 11.74
CA ASN A 633 -27.07 -13.11 12.59
C ASN A 633 -27.19 -11.58 12.41
N VAL A 634 -26.38 -10.94 11.56
CA VAL A 634 -26.56 -9.52 11.21
C VAL A 634 -27.53 -9.36 10.04
N THR A 635 -28.15 -8.18 9.89
CA THR A 635 -29.02 -7.92 8.73
C THR A 635 -28.22 -7.83 7.43
N ILE A 636 -28.86 -8.09 6.30
CA ILE A 636 -28.22 -7.93 4.97
C ILE A 636 -27.66 -6.50 4.75
N THR A 637 -28.30 -5.46 5.30
CA THR A 637 -27.81 -4.08 5.20
C THR A 637 -26.56 -3.81 6.05
N GLU A 638 -26.43 -4.49 7.19
CA GLU A 638 -25.23 -4.45 8.04
C GLU A 638 -24.09 -5.27 7.43
N LEU A 639 -24.39 -6.41 6.80
CA LEU A 639 -23.40 -7.15 6.01
C LEU A 639 -22.87 -6.28 4.87
N HIS A 640 -23.74 -5.67 4.06
CA HIS A 640 -23.31 -4.77 2.99
C HIS A 640 -22.41 -3.63 3.52
N ARG A 641 -22.71 -3.10 4.72
CA ARG A 641 -21.85 -2.10 5.39
C ARG A 641 -20.51 -2.68 5.84
N ALA A 642 -20.48 -3.93 6.32
CA ALA A 642 -19.26 -4.63 6.68
C ALA A 642 -18.36 -4.91 5.47
N VAL A 643 -18.94 -5.29 4.32
CA VAL A 643 -18.21 -5.47 3.05
C VAL A 643 -17.54 -4.16 2.62
N VAL A 644 -18.30 -3.05 2.54
CA VAL A 644 -17.77 -1.72 2.22
C VAL A 644 -16.66 -1.29 3.20
N LYS A 645 -16.80 -1.61 4.49
CA LYS A 645 -15.77 -1.31 5.50
C LYS A 645 -14.48 -2.14 5.32
N GLU A 646 -14.58 -3.40 4.92
CA GLU A 646 -13.38 -4.24 4.68
C GLU A 646 -12.71 -3.92 3.33
N LEU A 647 -13.46 -3.52 2.30
CA LEU A 647 -12.90 -2.95 1.07
C LEU A 647 -12.05 -1.71 1.38
N GLY A 648 -12.59 -0.78 2.18
CA GLY A 648 -11.85 0.40 2.65
C GLY A 648 -10.58 0.08 3.44
N ARG A 649 -10.62 -0.94 4.31
CA ARG A 649 -9.44 -1.44 5.06
C ARG A 649 -8.34 -2.02 4.18
N ASN A 650 -8.65 -2.40 2.94
CA ASN A 650 -7.70 -2.89 1.95
C ASN A 650 -7.37 -1.82 0.88
N ASN A 651 -7.65 -0.54 1.18
CA ASN A 651 -7.41 0.63 0.34
C ASN A 651 -8.13 0.62 -1.03
N LEU A 652 -9.26 -0.09 -1.12
CA LEU A 652 -10.11 -0.09 -2.32
C LEU A 652 -11.17 1.00 -2.21
N MET A 653 -11.23 1.88 -3.22
CA MET A 653 -12.34 2.82 -3.36
C MET A 653 -13.61 2.07 -3.78
N VAL A 654 -14.79 2.55 -3.39
CA VAL A 654 -16.07 1.92 -3.67
C VAL A 654 -16.96 2.87 -4.47
N VAL A 655 -17.44 2.40 -5.61
CA VAL A 655 -18.58 2.95 -6.32
C VAL A 655 -19.79 2.10 -5.95
N LEU A 656 -20.82 2.70 -5.35
CA LEU A 656 -22.07 2.01 -5.02
C LEU A 656 -22.99 2.01 -6.24
N ASP A 657 -23.41 0.85 -6.72
CA ASP A 657 -24.22 0.73 -7.95
C ASP A 657 -25.64 0.24 -7.68
N ASN A 658 -26.64 1.06 -8.00
CA ASN A 658 -28.05 0.64 -7.97
C ASN A 658 -28.38 -0.25 -9.17
N HIS A 659 -28.06 -1.53 -9.05
CA HIS A 659 -28.06 -2.45 -10.20
C HIS A 659 -29.46 -2.85 -10.66
N VAL A 660 -30.36 -3.05 -9.70
CA VAL A 660 -31.77 -3.41 -9.92
C VAL A 660 -32.64 -2.82 -8.81
N SER A 661 -33.96 -2.88 -8.94
CA SER A 661 -34.87 -2.47 -7.86
C SER A 661 -35.31 -3.68 -7.04
N GLU A 662 -35.85 -4.67 -7.73
CA GLU A 662 -36.14 -6.01 -7.24
C GLU A 662 -34.88 -6.90 -7.36
N PRO A 663 -34.49 -7.64 -6.31
CA PRO A 663 -33.26 -8.44 -6.35
C PRO A 663 -33.40 -9.62 -7.31
N LYS A 664 -32.64 -9.60 -8.41
CA LYS A 664 -32.50 -10.70 -9.36
C LYS A 664 -31.39 -10.45 -10.37
N TRP A 665 -30.98 -11.49 -11.06
CA TRP A 665 -30.14 -11.38 -12.26
C TRP A 665 -30.88 -10.62 -13.38
N CYS A 666 -30.26 -9.56 -13.91
CA CYS A 666 -30.78 -8.81 -15.06
C CYS A 666 -30.30 -9.45 -16.39
N CYS A 667 -30.57 -8.95 -17.59
CA CYS A 667 -31.08 -7.65 -17.97
C CYS A 667 -32.01 -7.90 -19.15
N GLY A 668 -33.22 -8.39 -18.85
CA GLY A 668 -34.23 -8.69 -19.86
C GLY A 668 -34.89 -7.40 -20.37
N PRO A 669 -35.33 -7.35 -21.64
CA PRO A 669 -36.03 -6.18 -22.18
C PRO A 669 -37.37 -5.91 -21.48
N ASP A 670 -37.99 -6.96 -20.92
CA ASP A 670 -39.30 -6.94 -20.26
C ASP A 670 -39.23 -7.50 -18.82
N ASP A 671 -38.05 -7.45 -18.16
CA ASP A 671 -37.85 -7.99 -16.79
C ASP A 671 -38.48 -7.13 -15.66
N GLY A 672 -39.17 -6.05 -16.02
CA GLY A 672 -39.85 -5.14 -15.10
C GLY A 672 -38.93 -4.27 -14.24
N ASN A 673 -37.62 -4.27 -14.51
CA ASN A 673 -36.62 -3.41 -13.85
C ASN A 673 -35.87 -2.50 -14.87
N GLY A 674 -36.26 -2.50 -16.14
CA GLY A 674 -35.52 -1.87 -17.24
C GLY A 674 -35.62 -0.35 -17.28
N PHE A 675 -36.80 0.22 -17.01
CA PHE A 675 -37.00 1.68 -17.06
C PHE A 675 -37.94 2.22 -15.97
N PHE A 676 -37.90 3.53 -15.77
CA PHE A 676 -38.78 4.27 -14.87
C PHE A 676 -40.26 3.96 -15.16
N GLY A 677 -41.00 3.49 -14.13
CA GLY A 677 -42.41 3.13 -14.26
C GLY A 677 -42.68 1.71 -14.75
N ASP A 678 -41.67 0.85 -14.86
CA ASP A 678 -41.87 -0.60 -14.94
C ASP A 678 -42.36 -1.21 -13.61
N PRO A 679 -42.98 -2.41 -13.60
CA PRO A 679 -43.66 -2.97 -12.43
C PRO A 679 -42.83 -3.05 -11.14
N SER A 680 -41.50 -3.21 -11.22
CA SER A 680 -40.60 -3.24 -10.07
C SER A 680 -39.76 -1.96 -9.91
N PHE A 681 -39.95 -0.95 -10.76
CA PHE A 681 -39.14 0.28 -10.81
C PHE A 681 -40.00 1.54 -10.69
N ASP A 682 -40.60 1.75 -9.52
CA ASP A 682 -41.15 3.04 -9.11
C ASP A 682 -40.00 4.07 -8.94
N PRO A 683 -40.01 5.20 -9.68
CA PRO A 683 -39.00 6.24 -9.52
C PRO A 683 -38.98 6.87 -8.12
N LEU A 684 -40.12 6.94 -7.41
CA LEU A 684 -40.18 7.52 -6.06
C LEU A 684 -39.55 6.60 -5.02
N GLU A 685 -39.74 5.29 -5.13
CA GLU A 685 -39.03 4.31 -4.30
C GLU A 685 -37.53 4.28 -4.64
N TRP A 686 -37.15 4.40 -5.91
CA TRP A 686 -35.75 4.52 -6.32
C TRP A 686 -35.06 5.76 -5.73
N LEU A 687 -35.68 6.95 -5.80
CA LEU A 687 -35.16 8.16 -5.15
C LEU A 687 -35.02 7.99 -3.63
N LYS A 688 -35.98 7.32 -2.97
CA LYS A 688 -35.87 6.94 -1.55
C LYS A 688 -34.65 6.03 -1.31
N GLY A 689 -34.42 5.05 -2.18
CA GLY A 689 -33.26 4.15 -2.12
C GLY A 689 -31.93 4.89 -2.27
N LEU A 690 -31.78 5.74 -3.28
CA LEU A 690 -30.58 6.57 -3.49
C LEU A 690 -30.30 7.47 -2.28
N SER A 691 -31.34 8.14 -1.76
CA SER A 691 -31.25 8.96 -0.54
C SER A 691 -30.77 8.14 0.67
N GLU A 692 -31.38 6.98 0.92
CA GLU A 692 -31.04 6.13 2.06
C GLU A 692 -29.60 5.60 1.99
N VAL A 693 -29.17 5.11 0.82
CA VAL A 693 -27.80 4.59 0.64
C VAL A 693 -26.78 5.73 0.73
N ALA A 694 -27.03 6.89 0.12
CA ALA A 694 -26.16 8.06 0.26
C ALA A 694 -26.06 8.50 1.73
N ARG A 695 -27.19 8.52 2.45
CA ARG A 695 -27.26 8.86 3.88
C ARG A 695 -26.52 7.86 4.78
N ILE A 696 -26.54 6.57 4.46
CA ILE A 696 -25.79 5.52 5.18
C ILE A 696 -24.28 5.68 4.95
N TYR A 697 -23.84 5.92 3.70
CA TYR A 697 -22.43 5.80 3.33
C TYR A 697 -21.63 7.12 3.30
N LYS A 698 -22.26 8.29 3.44
CA LYS A 698 -21.59 9.61 3.42
C LYS A 698 -20.49 9.89 4.46
N ARG A 699 -20.22 8.96 5.37
CA ARG A 699 -19.08 8.98 6.32
C ARG A 699 -18.07 7.86 6.08
N SER A 700 -18.23 7.07 5.02
CA SER A 700 -17.28 6.05 4.60
C SER A 700 -16.25 6.70 3.68
N SER A 701 -15.01 6.86 4.15
CA SER A 701 -13.88 7.36 3.36
C SER A 701 -13.51 6.47 2.16
N ALA A 702 -14.05 5.24 2.12
CA ALA A 702 -13.91 4.33 0.99
C ALA A 702 -14.90 4.62 -0.15
N VAL A 703 -16.09 5.17 0.13
CA VAL A 703 -17.12 5.38 -0.90
C VAL A 703 -16.88 6.71 -1.60
N VAL A 704 -16.46 6.64 -2.87
CA VAL A 704 -16.08 7.81 -3.68
C VAL A 704 -17.18 8.25 -4.64
N GLY A 705 -18.18 7.40 -4.90
CA GLY A 705 -19.27 7.71 -5.82
C GLY A 705 -20.42 6.72 -5.79
N MET A 706 -21.49 7.06 -6.51
CA MET A 706 -22.67 6.23 -6.69
C MET A 706 -23.10 6.23 -8.16
N SER A 707 -23.21 5.04 -8.76
CA SER A 707 -23.98 4.83 -9.99
C SER A 707 -25.46 4.83 -9.63
N MET A 708 -26.21 5.69 -10.33
CA MET A 708 -27.61 5.94 -10.00
C MET A 708 -28.54 4.83 -10.47
N ARG A 709 -28.21 4.14 -11.57
CA ARG A 709 -28.97 2.98 -12.08
C ARG A 709 -28.19 2.22 -13.15
N ASN A 710 -28.00 0.91 -13.01
CA ASN A 710 -27.46 0.06 -14.08
C ASN A 710 -28.44 -0.17 -15.24
N GLU A 711 -27.93 -0.04 -16.48
CA GLU A 711 -28.54 -0.49 -17.75
C GLU A 711 -30.01 -0.08 -17.97
N LEU A 712 -30.28 1.21 -18.17
CA LEU A 712 -31.61 1.62 -18.60
C LEU A 712 -31.94 1.06 -19.99
N ARG A 713 -33.10 0.41 -20.10
CA ARG A 713 -33.48 -0.45 -21.24
C ARG A 713 -35.00 -0.64 -21.36
N GLY A 714 -35.44 -1.32 -22.41
CA GLY A 714 -36.81 -1.82 -22.54
C GLY A 714 -37.79 -0.85 -23.21
N ASN A 715 -39.01 -1.32 -23.43
CA ASN A 715 -39.97 -0.70 -24.36
C ASN A 715 -40.56 0.67 -23.92
N ARG A 716 -40.34 1.10 -22.67
CA ARG A 716 -40.76 2.43 -22.15
C ARG A 716 -39.73 3.53 -22.34
N GLN A 717 -38.51 3.16 -22.69
CA GLN A 717 -37.33 4.02 -22.64
C GLN A 717 -37.50 5.29 -23.48
N ASN A 718 -37.36 6.46 -22.84
CA ASN A 718 -37.44 7.76 -23.51
C ASN A 718 -36.54 8.81 -22.86
N GLU A 719 -36.09 9.78 -23.64
CA GLU A 719 -35.20 10.84 -23.16
C GLU A 719 -35.86 11.76 -22.11
N ALA A 720 -37.16 12.05 -22.23
CA ALA A 720 -37.82 13.05 -21.39
C ALA A 720 -37.84 12.62 -19.91
N ASP A 721 -38.21 11.37 -19.64
CA ASP A 721 -38.13 10.76 -18.31
C ASP A 721 -36.66 10.55 -17.87
N TRP A 722 -35.75 10.19 -18.78
CA TRP A 722 -34.32 10.07 -18.44
C TRP A 722 -33.76 11.40 -17.92
N TYR A 723 -33.95 12.53 -18.63
CA TYR A 723 -33.47 13.83 -18.16
C TYR A 723 -34.05 14.17 -16.79
N LYS A 724 -35.37 14.02 -16.63
CA LYS A 724 -36.07 14.33 -15.40
C LYS A 724 -35.53 13.50 -14.23
N PHE A 725 -35.60 12.17 -14.32
CA PHE A 725 -35.25 11.31 -13.20
C PHE A 725 -33.74 11.24 -12.93
N MET A 726 -32.88 11.40 -13.94
CA MET A 726 -31.43 11.56 -13.69
C MET A 726 -31.10 12.89 -13.01
N GLN A 727 -31.81 13.99 -13.32
CA GLN A 727 -31.68 15.23 -12.56
C GLN A 727 -32.20 15.07 -11.12
N ASP A 728 -33.37 14.46 -10.92
CA ASP A 728 -33.94 14.22 -9.58
C ASP A 728 -33.04 13.29 -8.73
N GLY A 729 -32.48 12.23 -9.32
CA GLY A 729 -31.56 11.30 -8.69
C GLY A 729 -30.24 11.97 -8.29
N ALA A 730 -29.63 12.73 -9.22
CA ALA A 730 -28.40 13.47 -8.96
C ALA A 730 -28.57 14.49 -7.83
N ASN A 731 -29.66 15.27 -7.87
CA ASN A 731 -29.99 16.23 -6.82
C ASN A 731 -30.21 15.53 -5.47
N THR A 732 -30.83 14.35 -5.47
CA THR A 732 -31.11 13.56 -4.26
C THR A 732 -29.83 13.02 -3.62
N ILE A 733 -28.90 12.46 -4.42
CA ILE A 733 -27.59 12.00 -3.92
C ILE A 733 -26.78 13.19 -3.41
N HIS A 734 -26.66 14.27 -4.19
CA HIS A 734 -25.86 15.44 -3.81
C HIS A 734 -26.34 16.10 -2.51
N LYS A 735 -27.66 16.13 -2.29
CA LYS A 735 -28.27 16.66 -1.07
C LYS A 735 -27.91 15.85 0.18
N GLU A 736 -27.83 14.52 0.07
CA GLU A 736 -27.47 13.66 1.20
C GLU A 736 -25.95 13.57 1.39
N SER A 737 -25.19 13.42 0.30
CA SER A 737 -23.73 13.33 0.25
C SER A 737 -23.19 14.23 -0.87
N PRO A 738 -22.80 15.48 -0.57
CA PRO A 738 -22.24 16.38 -1.58
C PRO A 738 -20.85 15.93 -2.07
N ASP A 739 -20.25 14.98 -1.37
CA ASP A 739 -18.89 14.49 -1.60
C ASP A 739 -18.78 13.42 -2.68
N PHE A 740 -19.85 12.65 -2.92
CA PHE A 740 -19.84 11.56 -3.89
C PHE A 740 -19.78 12.06 -5.34
N LEU A 741 -19.00 11.37 -6.18
CA LEU A 741 -19.24 11.38 -7.62
C LEU A 741 -20.62 10.83 -7.93
N ILE A 742 -21.33 11.50 -8.82
CA ILE A 742 -22.65 11.12 -9.31
C ILE A 742 -22.43 10.54 -10.70
N ILE A 743 -22.57 9.22 -10.81
CA ILE A 743 -22.29 8.46 -12.02
C ILE A 743 -23.63 8.18 -12.72
N VAL A 744 -23.78 8.71 -13.93
CA VAL A 744 -25.03 8.72 -14.69
C VAL A 744 -24.94 7.79 -15.89
N SER A 745 -25.79 6.77 -15.87
CA SER A 745 -25.96 5.76 -16.92
C SER A 745 -26.68 6.25 -18.16
N GLY A 746 -26.42 5.57 -19.27
CA GLY A 746 -26.97 5.89 -20.57
C GLY A 746 -28.40 5.42 -20.79
N LEU A 747 -28.68 5.14 -22.06
CA LEU A 747 -29.86 4.45 -22.55
C LEU A 747 -29.43 3.23 -23.36
N SER A 748 -30.36 2.29 -23.54
CA SER A 748 -30.18 1.03 -24.28
C SER A 748 -29.01 0.21 -23.73
N TYR A 749 -29.15 -0.29 -22.50
CA TYR A 749 -28.10 -1.07 -21.81
C TYR A 749 -26.80 -0.27 -21.67
N ASP A 750 -26.94 1.02 -21.36
CA ASP A 750 -25.86 2.01 -21.21
C ASP A 750 -24.90 2.11 -22.42
N THR A 751 -25.35 1.64 -23.59
CA THR A 751 -24.59 1.74 -24.86
C THR A 751 -24.82 3.04 -25.61
N ASN A 752 -25.75 3.91 -25.16
CA ASN A 752 -26.11 5.16 -25.83
C ASN A 752 -26.24 6.35 -24.87
N LEU A 753 -25.35 7.34 -25.02
CA LEU A 753 -25.43 8.70 -24.47
C LEU A 753 -25.43 9.77 -25.58
N GLY A 754 -25.55 9.37 -26.86
CA GLY A 754 -25.33 10.23 -28.02
C GLY A 754 -26.33 11.38 -28.15
N PHE A 755 -27.50 11.25 -27.52
CA PHE A 755 -28.51 12.30 -27.43
C PHE A 755 -28.04 13.55 -26.64
N LEU A 756 -27.04 13.41 -25.76
CA LEU A 756 -26.46 14.55 -25.04
C LEU A 756 -25.78 15.58 -25.95
N LYS A 757 -25.40 15.20 -27.18
CA LYS A 757 -24.90 16.13 -28.23
C LYS A 757 -25.94 17.18 -28.63
N ALA A 758 -27.23 16.84 -28.54
CA ALA A 758 -28.32 17.78 -28.80
C ALA A 758 -28.70 18.60 -27.55
N LYS A 759 -28.49 18.05 -26.35
CA LYS A 759 -28.87 18.67 -25.07
C LYS A 759 -28.01 18.12 -23.92
N PRO A 760 -27.03 18.86 -23.40
CA PRO A 760 -26.27 18.43 -22.22
C PRO A 760 -27.15 18.29 -20.95
N LEU A 761 -26.79 17.37 -20.06
CA LEU A 761 -27.48 17.16 -18.78
C LEU A 761 -27.22 18.32 -17.80
N GLY A 762 -28.29 19.01 -17.41
CA GLY A 762 -28.23 20.19 -16.54
C GLY A 762 -28.21 19.83 -15.05
N ILE A 763 -27.06 19.39 -14.53
CA ILE A 763 -26.83 19.15 -13.09
C ILE A 763 -25.96 20.27 -12.50
N SER A 764 -26.20 20.60 -11.21
CA SER A 764 -25.35 21.46 -10.41
C SER A 764 -25.08 20.80 -9.04
N PRO A 765 -23.82 20.74 -8.58
CA PRO A 765 -22.61 21.28 -9.22
C PRO A 765 -22.01 20.30 -10.24
N LYS A 766 -21.54 20.82 -11.39
CA LYS A 766 -20.99 19.98 -12.47
C LYS A 766 -19.74 19.18 -12.07
N ASN A 767 -18.95 19.65 -11.10
CA ASN A 767 -17.69 19.02 -10.68
C ASN A 767 -17.87 17.71 -9.86
N LYS A 768 -19.08 17.12 -9.86
CA LYS A 768 -19.35 15.77 -9.34
C LYS A 768 -19.90 14.82 -10.42
N LEU A 769 -20.22 15.33 -11.61
CA LEU A 769 -20.84 14.55 -12.68
C LEU A 769 -19.81 13.69 -13.43
N VAL A 770 -20.09 12.39 -13.50
CA VAL A 770 -19.42 11.40 -14.34
C VAL A 770 -20.51 10.70 -15.16
N TYR A 771 -20.26 10.37 -16.42
CA TYR A 771 -21.13 9.48 -17.18
C TYR A 771 -20.57 8.07 -17.17
N GLU A 772 -21.44 7.05 -17.22
CA GLU A 772 -21.01 5.67 -17.43
C GLU A 772 -21.57 5.06 -18.72
N ALA A 773 -20.84 4.09 -19.26
CA ALA A 773 -21.23 3.35 -20.46
C ALA A 773 -20.78 1.89 -20.35
N HIS A 774 -21.53 1.00 -20.98
CA HIS A 774 -21.22 -0.43 -21.06
C HIS A 774 -20.71 -0.80 -22.46
N TRP A 775 -19.77 -1.75 -22.54
CA TRP A 775 -19.26 -2.24 -23.81
C TRP A 775 -19.02 -3.76 -23.77
N TYR A 776 -19.72 -4.48 -24.64
CA TYR A 776 -19.60 -5.94 -24.81
C TYR A 776 -19.67 -6.33 -26.30
N THR A 777 -19.52 -7.62 -26.60
CA THR A 777 -19.77 -8.22 -27.93
C THR A 777 -21.24 -8.42 -28.26
N PHE A 778 -22.13 -8.34 -27.26
CA PHE A 778 -23.55 -8.74 -27.35
C PHE A 778 -24.29 -8.09 -28.53
N GLY A 779 -25.28 -8.81 -29.07
CA GLY A 779 -26.00 -8.40 -30.28
C GLY A 779 -25.19 -8.52 -31.58
N SER A 780 -23.96 -9.04 -31.54
CA SER A 780 -23.12 -9.29 -32.72
C SER A 780 -22.97 -10.80 -32.99
N SER A 781 -22.92 -11.19 -34.27
CA SER A 781 -22.55 -12.55 -34.69
C SER A 781 -21.04 -12.79 -34.54
N ASN A 782 -20.66 -13.86 -33.84
CA ASN A 782 -19.25 -14.21 -33.56
C ASN A 782 -18.40 -14.36 -34.83
N ASP A 783 -18.96 -14.94 -35.89
CA ASP A 783 -18.29 -15.19 -37.17
C ASP A 783 -17.77 -13.88 -37.83
N LYS A 784 -18.38 -12.72 -37.53
CA LYS A 784 -17.87 -11.44 -38.03
C LYS A 784 -16.63 -10.94 -37.29
N TRP A 785 -16.36 -11.44 -36.08
CA TRP A 785 -15.11 -11.17 -35.38
C TRP A 785 -13.97 -12.04 -35.92
N THR A 786 -14.23 -13.28 -36.34
CA THR A 786 -13.23 -14.13 -37.02
C THR A 786 -12.96 -13.62 -38.43
N ASP A 787 -14.00 -13.48 -39.25
CA ASP A 787 -13.85 -13.36 -40.70
C ASP A 787 -13.56 -11.91 -41.14
N GLN A 788 -13.97 -10.92 -40.34
CA GLN A 788 -13.95 -9.49 -40.68
C GLN A 788 -13.39 -8.64 -39.52
N THR A 789 -12.36 -9.13 -38.82
CA THR A 789 -11.86 -8.56 -37.55
C THR A 789 -11.57 -7.05 -37.61
N ASN A 790 -10.97 -6.54 -38.70
CA ASN A 790 -10.69 -5.11 -38.88
C ASN A 790 -11.99 -4.29 -38.99
N GLY A 791 -12.83 -4.60 -40.00
CA GLY A 791 -14.13 -3.95 -40.21
C GLY A 791 -15.08 -4.03 -39.03
N LYS A 792 -15.07 -5.15 -38.28
CA LYS A 792 -15.88 -5.30 -37.06
C LYS A 792 -15.35 -4.45 -35.91
N CYS A 793 -14.03 -4.37 -35.73
CA CYS A 793 -13.40 -3.45 -34.77
C CYS A 793 -13.69 -1.98 -35.13
N ALA A 794 -13.59 -1.60 -36.40
CA ALA A 794 -13.92 -0.27 -36.89
C ALA A 794 -15.39 0.10 -36.63
N SER A 795 -16.30 -0.82 -36.96
CA SER A 795 -17.76 -0.66 -36.78
C SER A 795 -18.13 -0.44 -35.31
N ILE A 796 -17.67 -1.31 -34.40
CA ILE A 796 -18.04 -1.20 -32.99
C ILE A 796 -17.37 0.00 -32.30
N THR A 797 -16.13 0.32 -32.70
CA THR A 797 -15.41 1.51 -32.21
C THR A 797 -16.05 2.80 -32.72
N LYS A 798 -16.54 2.83 -33.96
CA LYS A 798 -17.32 3.98 -34.47
C LYS A 798 -18.60 4.16 -33.65
N ALA A 799 -19.33 3.09 -33.37
CA ALA A 799 -20.52 3.17 -32.51
C ALA A 799 -20.19 3.70 -31.11
N ALA A 800 -19.12 3.22 -30.47
CA ALA A 800 -18.67 3.74 -29.18
C ALA A 800 -18.30 5.24 -29.23
N ARG A 801 -17.64 5.69 -30.31
CA ARG A 801 -17.32 7.13 -30.55
C ARG A 801 -18.56 7.98 -30.81
N ASP A 802 -19.53 7.47 -31.55
CA ASP A 802 -20.80 8.18 -31.80
C ASP A 802 -21.68 8.23 -30.55
N ASN A 803 -21.65 7.20 -29.71
CA ASN A 803 -22.59 7.03 -28.60
C ASN A 803 -22.09 7.48 -27.23
N PHE A 804 -20.79 7.40 -26.91
CA PHE A 804 -20.30 7.78 -25.57
C PHE A 804 -18.85 8.30 -25.51
N LEU A 805 -17.88 7.78 -26.28
CA LEU A 805 -16.48 8.23 -26.21
C LEU A 805 -16.30 9.70 -26.63
N PHE A 806 -17.26 10.30 -27.35
CA PHE A 806 -17.24 11.75 -27.67
C PHE A 806 -17.17 12.63 -26.41
N LEU A 807 -17.71 12.16 -25.27
CA LEU A 807 -17.61 12.85 -23.99
C LEU A 807 -16.14 13.09 -23.58
N THR A 808 -15.23 12.20 -24.00
CA THR A 808 -13.78 12.33 -23.73
C THR A 808 -13.08 13.37 -24.60
N THR A 809 -13.68 13.83 -25.69
CA THR A 809 -13.10 14.86 -26.58
C THR A 809 -13.84 16.19 -26.54
N GLY A 810 -15.09 16.19 -26.06
CA GLY A 810 -16.05 17.26 -26.35
C GLY A 810 -16.48 17.24 -27.82
N ASP A 811 -17.37 18.17 -28.16
CA ASP A 811 -17.66 18.55 -29.55
C ASP A 811 -17.74 20.08 -29.66
N ASN A 812 -18.10 20.61 -30.84
CA ASN A 812 -18.14 22.06 -31.08
C ASN A 812 -19.13 22.83 -30.19
N ASN A 813 -20.01 22.14 -29.45
CA ASN A 813 -21.04 22.73 -28.59
C ASN A 813 -20.95 22.30 -27.12
N SER A 814 -20.00 21.43 -26.73
CA SER A 814 -19.97 20.82 -25.39
C SER A 814 -18.56 20.55 -24.85
N ASP A 815 -18.35 20.92 -23.57
CA ASP A 815 -17.11 20.66 -22.83
C ASP A 815 -16.88 19.14 -22.62
N PRO A 816 -15.64 18.64 -22.69
CA PRO A 816 -15.32 17.26 -22.37
C PRO A 816 -15.72 16.92 -20.92
N SER A 817 -16.39 15.78 -20.75
CA SER A 817 -16.94 15.28 -19.48
C SER A 817 -16.34 13.91 -19.13
N PRO A 818 -16.23 13.53 -17.85
CA PRO A 818 -15.62 12.25 -17.49
C PRO A 818 -16.50 11.08 -17.89
N LEU A 819 -15.85 10.02 -18.37
CA LEU A 819 -16.48 8.77 -18.76
C LEU A 819 -15.86 7.61 -17.97
N PHE A 820 -16.72 6.82 -17.36
CA PHE A 820 -16.40 5.57 -16.67
C PHE A 820 -16.98 4.40 -17.48
N LEU A 821 -16.14 3.57 -18.08
CA LEU A 821 -16.55 2.31 -18.71
C LEU A 821 -16.85 1.31 -17.59
N SER A 822 -18.02 1.43 -16.97
CA SER A 822 -18.39 0.75 -15.73
C SER A 822 -18.62 -0.75 -15.90
N GLU A 823 -18.89 -1.20 -17.12
CA GLU A 823 -18.82 -2.60 -17.48
C GLU A 823 -18.21 -2.85 -18.87
N PHE A 824 -17.31 -3.82 -18.88
CA PHE A 824 -16.92 -4.60 -20.05
C PHE A 824 -16.44 -5.97 -19.56
N GLY A 825 -16.47 -6.99 -20.41
CA GLY A 825 -16.04 -8.33 -20.05
C GLY A 825 -15.88 -9.26 -21.25
N ILE A 826 -15.25 -10.40 -20.98
CA ILE A 826 -15.12 -11.56 -21.88
C ILE A 826 -15.10 -12.85 -21.07
N ASP A 827 -15.40 -13.98 -21.71
CA ASP A 827 -15.21 -15.32 -21.17
C ASP A 827 -13.73 -15.56 -20.77
N GLN A 828 -13.49 -15.57 -19.46
CA GLN A 828 -12.19 -15.76 -18.85
C GLN A 828 -11.68 -17.21 -18.93
N SER A 829 -12.43 -18.16 -19.50
CA SER A 829 -11.85 -19.44 -19.95
C SER A 829 -10.92 -19.29 -21.17
N GLY A 830 -11.05 -18.18 -21.91
CA GLY A 830 -10.22 -17.86 -23.07
C GLY A 830 -10.53 -18.64 -24.35
N VAL A 831 -11.57 -19.50 -24.37
CA VAL A 831 -11.92 -20.32 -25.55
C VAL A 831 -12.74 -19.56 -26.61
N ASN A 832 -13.28 -18.39 -26.26
CA ASN A 832 -14.13 -17.59 -27.15
C ASN A 832 -13.29 -16.64 -28.03
N GLU A 833 -12.93 -17.10 -29.22
CA GLU A 833 -12.09 -16.34 -30.16
C GLU A 833 -12.71 -15.00 -30.59
N ALA A 834 -14.04 -14.90 -30.68
CA ALA A 834 -14.71 -13.64 -31.03
C ALA A 834 -14.53 -12.58 -29.94
N GLU A 835 -14.61 -12.98 -28.67
CA GLU A 835 -14.38 -12.12 -27.52
C GLU A 835 -12.89 -11.82 -27.29
N ASN A 836 -12.00 -12.81 -27.48
CA ASN A 836 -10.54 -12.61 -27.51
C ASN A 836 -10.14 -11.54 -28.54
N ARG A 837 -10.73 -11.58 -29.74
CA ARG A 837 -10.52 -10.58 -30.77
C ARG A 837 -11.14 -9.23 -30.38
N TYR A 838 -12.38 -9.21 -29.92
CA TYR A 838 -13.03 -7.98 -29.45
C TYR A 838 -12.20 -7.20 -28.41
N VAL A 839 -11.70 -7.86 -27.37
CA VAL A 839 -11.10 -7.14 -26.24
C VAL A 839 -9.82 -6.40 -26.63
N SER A 840 -9.05 -6.91 -27.61
CA SER A 840 -7.89 -6.20 -28.16
C SER A 840 -8.28 -4.86 -28.81
N CYS A 841 -9.46 -4.79 -29.43
CA CYS A 841 -10.00 -3.56 -30.03
C CYS A 841 -10.40 -2.55 -28.93
N LEU A 842 -11.13 -3.01 -27.90
CA LEU A 842 -11.50 -2.19 -26.74
C LEU A 842 -10.27 -1.63 -26.01
N LEU A 843 -9.27 -2.48 -25.74
CA LEU A 843 -8.05 -2.07 -25.03
C LEU A 843 -7.27 -1.00 -25.80
N ALA A 844 -7.31 -1.00 -27.14
CA ALA A 844 -6.68 0.02 -27.96
C ALA A 844 -7.30 1.42 -27.76
N GLU A 845 -8.63 1.49 -27.69
CA GLU A 845 -9.37 2.76 -27.48
C GLU A 845 -9.33 3.21 -26.03
N VAL A 846 -9.52 2.30 -25.06
CA VAL A 846 -9.44 2.62 -23.62
C VAL A 846 -8.04 3.11 -23.24
N ALA A 847 -6.98 2.58 -23.87
CA ALA A 847 -5.63 3.10 -23.72
C ALA A 847 -5.45 4.49 -24.36
N GLU A 848 -5.88 4.69 -25.62
CA GLU A 848 -5.75 5.99 -26.31
C GLU A 848 -6.47 7.12 -25.56
N LYS A 849 -7.68 6.84 -25.06
CA LYS A 849 -8.53 7.80 -24.37
C LYS A 849 -8.28 7.85 -22.85
N ASP A 850 -7.42 6.99 -22.29
CA ASP A 850 -7.13 6.86 -20.85
C ASP A 850 -8.38 6.86 -19.94
N VAL A 851 -9.45 6.20 -20.41
CA VAL A 851 -10.78 6.14 -19.79
C VAL A 851 -10.73 5.38 -18.46
N ASP A 852 -11.52 5.81 -17.48
CA ASP A 852 -11.73 5.08 -16.21
C ASP A 852 -12.61 3.85 -16.47
N TRP A 853 -12.41 2.74 -15.77
CA TRP A 853 -13.12 1.50 -16.10
C TRP A 853 -13.35 0.56 -14.92
N ALA A 854 -14.32 -0.34 -15.07
CA ALA A 854 -14.56 -1.47 -14.19
C ALA A 854 -14.85 -2.76 -14.99
N LEU A 855 -14.14 -3.84 -14.65
CA LEU A 855 -14.28 -5.13 -15.33
C LEU A 855 -15.47 -5.92 -14.75
N TRP A 856 -16.34 -6.45 -15.60
CA TRP A 856 -17.37 -7.42 -15.21
C TRP A 856 -16.83 -8.85 -15.41
N ALA A 857 -16.66 -9.66 -14.36
CA ALA A 857 -16.85 -9.35 -12.93
C ALA A 857 -15.81 -10.05 -12.04
N PHE A 858 -15.76 -9.71 -10.76
CA PHE A 858 -14.82 -10.35 -9.83
C PHE A 858 -15.22 -11.78 -9.47
N GLN A 859 -16.52 -12.01 -9.22
CA GLN A 859 -17.03 -13.30 -8.75
C GLN A 859 -16.84 -14.43 -9.77
N GLY A 860 -16.36 -15.59 -9.30
CA GLY A 860 -16.19 -16.82 -10.09
C GLY A 860 -17.37 -17.78 -10.01
N SER A 861 -18.29 -17.55 -9.08
CA SER A 861 -19.53 -18.29 -8.85
C SER A 861 -20.63 -17.35 -8.32
N TYR A 862 -21.89 -17.82 -8.35
CA TYR A 862 -23.03 -17.21 -7.65
C TYR A 862 -23.70 -18.22 -6.73
N MET A 863 -24.04 -17.84 -5.50
CA MET A 863 -24.86 -18.66 -4.60
C MET A 863 -26.19 -19.05 -5.24
N LEU A 864 -26.84 -18.10 -5.94
CA LEU A 864 -28.07 -18.29 -6.69
C LEU A 864 -28.13 -17.29 -7.85
N ARG A 865 -28.35 -17.79 -9.07
CA ARG A 865 -28.61 -16.97 -10.26
C ARG A 865 -29.65 -17.64 -11.15
N GLN A 866 -30.76 -16.93 -11.41
CA GLN A 866 -31.86 -17.40 -12.28
C GLN A 866 -32.38 -18.79 -11.89
N GLY A 867 -32.52 -19.06 -10.59
CA GLY A 867 -32.95 -20.36 -10.05
C GLY A 867 -31.87 -21.46 -10.01
N THR A 868 -30.67 -21.22 -10.54
CA THR A 868 -29.54 -22.16 -10.46
C THR A 868 -28.66 -21.84 -9.26
N VAL A 869 -28.44 -22.82 -8.39
CA VAL A 869 -27.59 -22.72 -7.20
C VAL A 869 -26.13 -23.04 -7.56
N ASP A 870 -25.19 -22.32 -6.95
CA ASP A 870 -23.74 -22.48 -7.13
C ASP A 870 -23.31 -22.44 -8.61
N LEU A 871 -23.80 -21.45 -9.36
CA LEU A 871 -23.58 -21.32 -10.79
C LEU A 871 -22.21 -20.67 -11.08
N ASN A 872 -21.36 -21.36 -11.84
CA ASN A 872 -20.07 -20.83 -12.29
C ASN A 872 -20.21 -19.62 -13.22
N GLU A 873 -19.50 -18.54 -12.91
CA GLU A 873 -19.36 -17.37 -13.77
C GLU A 873 -18.12 -17.53 -14.68
N THR A 874 -18.31 -17.59 -16.01
CA THR A 874 -17.20 -17.69 -16.96
C THR A 874 -16.55 -16.35 -17.23
N TYR A 875 -17.26 -15.24 -17.06
CA TYR A 875 -16.71 -13.88 -17.14
C TYR A 875 -15.95 -13.47 -15.85
N GLY A 876 -15.90 -14.36 -14.86
CA GLY A 876 -15.34 -14.12 -13.54
C GLY A 876 -13.82 -14.09 -13.54
N VAL A 877 -13.26 -13.01 -12.98
CA VAL A 877 -11.82 -12.88 -12.69
C VAL A 877 -11.34 -14.06 -11.85
N THR A 878 -12.08 -14.44 -10.82
CA THR A 878 -11.75 -15.59 -9.97
C THR A 878 -12.25 -16.91 -10.56
N SER A 879 -11.58 -18.00 -10.21
CA SER A 879 -12.05 -19.37 -10.41
C SER A 879 -13.30 -19.68 -9.58
N PHE A 880 -14.02 -20.74 -9.92
CA PHE A 880 -15.26 -21.18 -9.27
C PHE A 880 -15.14 -21.35 -7.74
N ASP A 881 -13.97 -21.78 -7.28
CA ASP A 881 -13.59 -22.01 -5.89
C ASP A 881 -13.03 -20.76 -5.18
N TRP A 882 -12.93 -19.63 -5.89
CA TRP A 882 -12.32 -18.38 -5.43
C TRP A 882 -10.85 -18.52 -4.96
N GLU A 883 -10.14 -19.56 -5.41
CA GLU A 883 -8.74 -19.83 -5.03
C GLU A 883 -7.71 -19.03 -5.85
N ARG A 884 -8.03 -18.65 -7.10
CA ARG A 884 -7.07 -18.02 -8.02
C ARG A 884 -7.74 -17.22 -9.14
N PRO A 885 -7.00 -16.34 -9.83
CA PRO A 885 -7.46 -15.78 -11.10
C PRO A 885 -7.65 -16.87 -12.17
N ARG A 886 -8.76 -16.81 -12.90
CA ARG A 886 -9.12 -17.73 -13.99
C ARG A 886 -8.22 -17.52 -15.21
N ASN A 887 -7.88 -16.26 -15.52
CA ASN A 887 -7.01 -15.89 -16.64
C ASN A 887 -5.95 -14.84 -16.22
N PRO A 888 -4.82 -15.26 -15.62
CA PRO A 888 -3.72 -14.36 -15.26
C PRO A 888 -3.18 -13.57 -16.47
N ASN A 889 -3.11 -14.21 -17.64
CA ASN A 889 -2.64 -13.57 -18.88
C ASN A 889 -3.54 -12.39 -19.28
N PHE A 890 -4.86 -12.50 -19.07
CA PHE A 890 -5.78 -11.38 -19.32
C PHE A 890 -5.59 -10.24 -18.32
N LEU A 891 -5.40 -10.53 -17.02
CA LEU A 891 -5.09 -9.49 -16.03
C LEU A 891 -3.77 -8.76 -16.35
N ASP A 892 -2.77 -9.48 -16.87
CA ASP A 892 -1.52 -8.87 -17.35
C ASP A 892 -1.74 -7.97 -18.57
N ARG A 893 -2.66 -8.31 -19.48
CA ARG A 893 -3.03 -7.43 -20.60
C ARG A 893 -3.61 -6.08 -20.14
N LEU A 894 -4.22 -6.02 -18.96
CA LEU A 894 -4.80 -4.79 -18.40
C LEU A 894 -3.74 -3.83 -17.82
N GLN A 895 -2.49 -4.26 -17.61
CA GLN A 895 -1.49 -3.46 -16.88
C GLN A 895 -1.30 -2.03 -17.42
N PHE A 896 -1.35 -1.82 -18.74
CA PHE A 896 -1.18 -0.49 -19.35
C PHE A 896 -2.40 0.43 -19.19
N ILE A 897 -3.62 -0.12 -19.04
CA ILE A 897 -4.83 0.68 -18.79
C ILE A 897 -5.16 0.84 -17.30
N ARG A 898 -4.44 0.14 -16.41
CA ARG A 898 -4.52 0.31 -14.93
C ARG A 898 -3.78 1.56 -14.44
N GLN A 899 -2.75 2.01 -15.15
CA GLN A 899 -2.01 3.23 -14.82
C GLN A 899 -2.71 4.47 -15.37
N ILE A 900 -2.36 5.64 -14.81
CA ILE A 900 -2.62 6.93 -15.47
C ILE A 900 -1.64 7.03 -16.64
N ASN A 901 -2.15 7.33 -17.83
CA ASN A 901 -1.35 7.62 -19.01
C ASN A 901 -1.29 9.13 -19.29
N GLN A 902 -2.36 9.87 -18.92
CA GLN A 902 -2.50 11.31 -19.10
C GLN A 902 -2.97 11.99 -17.80
N ASP A 903 -2.16 12.91 -17.27
CA ASP A 903 -2.56 13.84 -16.19
C ASP A 903 -2.71 15.27 -16.78
N PRO A 904 -3.87 15.94 -16.64
CA PRO A 904 -4.07 17.32 -17.13
C PRO A 904 -3.11 18.34 -16.49
N ASN A 905 -2.55 18.05 -15.32
CA ASN A 905 -1.64 18.95 -14.59
C ASN A 905 -0.15 18.69 -14.90
N SER A 906 0.17 17.68 -15.73
CA SER A 906 1.57 17.36 -16.02
C SER A 906 2.25 18.47 -16.81
N LYS A 907 3.46 18.82 -16.37
CA LYS A 907 4.37 19.77 -17.06
C LYS A 907 5.31 19.08 -18.05
N LYS A 908 5.23 17.75 -18.19
CA LYS A 908 6.03 17.02 -19.20
C LYS A 908 5.38 17.21 -20.58
N PRO A 909 6.17 17.33 -21.67
CA PRO A 909 5.60 17.34 -23.02
C PRO A 909 4.94 16.00 -23.32
N THR A 910 3.75 16.01 -23.92
CA THR A 910 3.09 14.79 -24.40
C THR A 910 4.00 14.08 -25.41
N LYS A 911 4.21 12.79 -25.18
CA LYS A 911 4.88 11.84 -26.06
C LYS A 911 3.94 10.68 -26.37
N TYR A 912 4.37 9.76 -27.22
CA TYR A 912 3.60 8.58 -27.56
C TYR A 912 4.35 7.32 -27.11
N VAL A 913 3.61 6.25 -26.82
CA VAL A 913 4.12 4.89 -26.74
C VAL A 913 3.40 4.04 -27.79
N ILE A 914 4.10 3.09 -28.41
CA ILE A 914 3.50 2.18 -29.37
C ILE A 914 3.05 0.94 -28.59
N PHE A 915 1.74 0.81 -28.35
CA PHE A 915 1.08 -0.23 -27.57
C PHE A 915 0.58 -1.35 -28.47
N HIS A 916 0.72 -2.62 -28.05
CA HIS A 916 0.28 -3.82 -28.79
C HIS A 916 -0.86 -4.53 -28.02
N PRO A 917 -2.15 -4.20 -28.27
CA PRO A 917 -3.28 -4.51 -27.38
C PRO A 917 -3.59 -6.00 -27.22
N GLN A 918 -3.19 -6.84 -28.18
CA GLN A 918 -3.30 -8.31 -28.06
C GLN A 918 -2.44 -8.85 -26.91
N SER A 919 -1.32 -8.18 -26.63
CA SER A 919 -0.33 -8.59 -25.61
C SER A 919 -0.37 -7.77 -24.31
N GLY A 920 -0.91 -6.56 -24.33
CA GLY A 920 -0.75 -5.59 -23.23
C GLY A 920 0.65 -4.98 -23.10
N GLN A 921 1.57 -5.35 -23.98
CA GLN A 921 2.95 -4.86 -24.02
C GLN A 921 3.09 -3.61 -24.89
N CYS A 922 4.21 -2.90 -24.74
CA CYS A 922 4.56 -1.76 -25.57
C CYS A 922 5.96 -1.95 -26.18
N VAL A 923 6.21 -1.25 -27.28
CA VAL A 923 7.53 -1.21 -27.92
C VAL A 923 8.55 -0.53 -27.01
N GLN A 924 9.68 -1.20 -26.85
CA GLN A 924 10.90 -0.74 -26.18
C GLN A 924 12.10 -1.09 -27.06
N ILE A 925 13.18 -0.33 -26.96
CA ILE A 925 14.41 -0.54 -27.73
C ILE A 925 15.30 -1.58 -27.06
N GLY A 926 15.95 -2.40 -27.88
CA GLY A 926 16.93 -3.40 -27.44
C GLY A 926 18.20 -2.80 -26.84
N LYS A 927 19.00 -3.65 -26.18
CA LYS A 927 20.31 -3.27 -25.60
C LYS A 927 21.35 -2.88 -26.67
N ASP A 928 21.06 -3.15 -27.94
CA ASP A 928 21.81 -2.76 -29.13
C ASP A 928 21.51 -1.32 -29.61
N ASP A 929 20.60 -0.62 -28.92
CA ASP A 929 19.99 0.67 -29.33
C ASP A 929 19.27 0.60 -30.69
N ASN A 930 19.01 -0.59 -31.25
CA ASN A 930 18.60 -0.74 -32.65
C ASN A 930 17.33 -1.58 -32.85
N SER A 931 17.26 -2.76 -32.24
CA SER A 931 16.13 -3.68 -32.39
C SER A 931 14.90 -3.18 -31.62
N LEU A 932 13.70 -3.39 -32.17
CA LEU A 932 12.46 -3.19 -31.41
C LEU A 932 12.01 -4.48 -30.71
N LEU A 933 11.60 -4.34 -29.45
CA LEU A 933 11.11 -5.41 -28.58
C LEU A 933 9.75 -5.04 -27.96
N LEU A 934 8.87 -6.01 -27.73
CA LEU A 934 7.71 -5.85 -26.85
C LEU A 934 8.09 -6.14 -25.40
N ALA A 935 7.86 -5.15 -24.54
CA ALA A 935 8.19 -5.16 -23.12
C ALA A 935 7.06 -4.56 -22.26
N ASN A 936 7.27 -4.47 -20.95
CA ASN A 936 6.29 -3.85 -20.05
C ASN A 936 6.16 -2.34 -20.37
N CYS A 937 4.94 -1.83 -20.52
CA CYS A 937 4.72 -0.44 -20.89
C CYS A 937 5.32 0.59 -19.91
N LYS A 938 5.61 0.21 -18.66
CA LYS A 938 6.30 1.08 -17.69
C LYS A 938 7.74 1.42 -18.08
N SER A 939 8.42 0.57 -18.84
CA SER A 939 9.78 0.80 -19.37
C SER A 939 9.81 1.15 -20.87
N SER A 940 8.65 1.38 -21.49
CA SER A 940 8.56 1.65 -22.93
C SER A 940 9.17 2.99 -23.34
N ASP A 941 9.88 2.95 -24.46
CA ASP A 941 10.47 4.14 -25.07
C ASP A 941 9.41 5.12 -25.57
N ARG A 942 9.75 6.41 -25.49
CA ARG A 942 8.85 7.51 -25.83
C ARG A 942 9.12 7.99 -27.25
N TRP A 943 8.06 8.24 -28.00
CA TRP A 943 8.10 8.67 -29.39
C TRP A 943 7.58 10.10 -29.51
N ASP A 944 8.14 10.88 -30.46
CA ASP A 944 7.61 12.20 -30.82
C ASP A 944 6.26 12.04 -31.54
N GLN A 945 5.50 13.13 -31.68
CA GLN A 945 4.18 13.08 -32.32
C GLN A 945 4.28 12.64 -33.78
N HIS A 946 3.66 11.50 -34.10
CA HIS A 946 3.52 11.03 -35.47
C HIS A 946 2.44 11.83 -36.22
N ARG A 947 2.70 12.10 -37.50
CA ARG A 947 1.72 12.54 -38.49
C ARG A 947 1.58 11.42 -39.51
N ASP A 948 0.35 11.01 -39.80
CA ASP A 948 0.04 9.97 -40.78
C ASP A 948 0.71 10.25 -42.14
N GLY A 949 1.35 9.24 -42.72
CA GLY A 949 2.17 9.35 -43.93
C GLY A 949 3.56 9.98 -43.72
N GLY A 950 4.01 10.16 -42.48
CA GLY A 950 5.32 10.71 -42.13
C GLY A 950 6.20 9.76 -41.30
N PRO A 951 7.47 10.10 -41.04
CA PRO A 951 8.37 9.24 -40.29
C PRO A 951 8.06 9.27 -38.79
N ILE A 952 8.27 8.14 -38.10
CA ILE A 952 8.06 8.00 -36.65
C ILE A 952 9.40 8.19 -35.95
N LYS A 953 9.50 9.19 -35.08
CA LYS A 953 10.76 9.62 -34.45
C LYS A 953 10.82 9.23 -32.98
N LEU A 954 11.98 8.73 -32.55
CA LEU A 954 12.29 8.44 -31.15
C LEU A 954 12.51 9.75 -30.37
N ALA A 955 11.81 9.94 -29.25
CA ALA A 955 11.83 11.21 -28.53
C ALA A 955 13.23 11.51 -27.95
N GLY A 956 13.73 12.71 -28.20
CA GLY A 956 15.04 13.17 -27.69
C GLY A 956 16.28 12.60 -28.41
N LYS A 957 16.12 11.65 -29.35
CA LYS A 957 17.21 11.14 -30.21
C LYS A 957 16.97 11.54 -31.67
N SER A 958 18.04 11.63 -32.46
CA SER A 958 17.95 11.76 -33.92
C SER A 958 17.88 10.37 -34.57
N ARG A 959 16.89 9.57 -34.18
CA ARG A 959 16.63 8.24 -34.73
C ARG A 959 15.15 8.06 -35.04
N TRP A 960 14.85 7.31 -36.09
CA TRP A 960 13.50 7.06 -36.61
C TRP A 960 13.26 5.57 -36.80
N LEU A 961 12.00 5.17 -36.70
CA LEU A 961 11.55 3.81 -36.98
C LEU A 961 11.68 3.50 -38.48
N THR A 962 12.32 2.38 -38.80
CA THR A 962 12.57 1.91 -40.17
C THR A 962 12.14 0.45 -40.35
N ALA A 963 11.71 0.15 -41.57
CA ALA A 963 11.41 -1.20 -42.05
C ALA A 963 12.48 -1.60 -43.07
N GLU A 964 13.02 -2.81 -42.96
CA GLU A 964 14.06 -3.32 -43.86
C GLU A 964 13.50 -4.21 -44.99
N GLY A 965 12.28 -4.72 -44.83
CA GLY A 965 11.57 -5.56 -45.80
C GLY A 965 10.56 -6.49 -45.12
N GLU A 966 9.92 -7.36 -45.91
CA GLU A 966 9.14 -8.49 -45.38
C GLU A 966 10.08 -9.53 -44.73
N GLY A 967 9.70 -10.07 -43.57
CA GLY A 967 10.56 -10.89 -42.72
C GLY A 967 11.69 -10.12 -42.01
N GLY A 968 11.83 -8.82 -42.27
CA GLY A 968 12.88 -7.97 -41.70
C GLY A 968 12.60 -7.61 -40.23
N ALA A 969 13.66 -7.26 -39.49
CA ALA A 969 13.49 -6.68 -38.16
C ALA A 969 12.95 -5.24 -38.27
N ALA A 970 12.05 -4.84 -37.38
CA ALA A 970 11.75 -3.43 -37.19
C ALA A 970 12.92 -2.78 -36.43
N SER A 971 13.55 -1.77 -37.03
CA SER A 971 14.82 -1.21 -36.55
C SER A 971 14.81 0.31 -36.45
N LEU A 972 15.90 0.91 -35.96
CA LEU A 972 16.05 2.36 -35.81
C LEU A 972 17.13 2.92 -36.75
N SER A 973 16.75 3.81 -37.64
CA SER A 973 17.67 4.48 -38.56
C SER A 973 18.07 5.88 -38.10
N ASN A 974 19.24 6.36 -38.56
CA ASN A 974 19.63 7.77 -38.49
C ASN A 974 19.08 8.60 -39.67
N ASN A 975 18.49 7.96 -40.68
CA ASN A 975 17.70 8.62 -41.72
C ASN A 975 16.22 8.65 -41.32
N CYS A 976 15.46 9.60 -41.88
CA CYS A 976 14.02 9.75 -41.65
C CYS A 976 13.21 9.38 -42.91
N SER A 977 13.71 8.42 -43.69
CA SER A 977 13.21 8.12 -45.04
C SER A 977 12.01 7.17 -45.05
N THR A 978 11.83 6.36 -44.01
CA THR A 978 10.67 5.48 -43.87
C THR A 978 9.47 6.28 -43.38
N ASN A 979 8.48 6.47 -44.25
CA ASN A 979 7.17 7.02 -43.87
C ASN A 979 6.28 5.89 -43.34
N TRP A 980 5.56 6.16 -42.26
CA TRP A 980 4.60 5.25 -41.66
C TRP A 980 3.18 5.79 -41.80
N LYS A 981 2.20 4.89 -41.85
CA LYS A 981 0.78 5.22 -42.00
C LYS A 981 -0.07 4.26 -41.19
N LEU A 982 -1.18 4.74 -40.64
CA LEU A 982 -2.25 3.85 -40.15
C LEU A 982 -3.10 3.37 -41.33
N VAL A 983 -3.17 2.06 -41.50
CA VAL A 983 -3.93 1.37 -42.56
C VAL A 983 -4.96 0.42 -41.92
N SER A 984 -5.77 -0.25 -42.74
CA SER A 984 -7.01 -0.97 -42.36
C SER A 984 -8.10 -0.06 -41.75
N SER A 985 -9.37 -0.49 -41.81
CA SER A 985 -10.48 0.31 -41.27
C SER A 985 -10.46 0.44 -39.75
N SER A 986 -9.79 -0.49 -39.04
CA SER A 986 -9.63 -0.42 -37.58
C SER A 986 -8.66 0.69 -37.14
N GLY A 987 -7.78 1.14 -38.04
CA GLY A 987 -6.74 2.13 -37.72
C GLY A 987 -5.69 1.60 -36.72
N LEU A 988 -5.45 0.29 -36.73
CA LEU A 988 -4.49 -0.39 -35.85
C LEU A 988 -3.28 -0.99 -36.57
N HIS A 989 -3.30 -1.11 -37.90
CA HIS A 989 -2.14 -1.56 -38.66
C HIS A 989 -1.21 -0.37 -38.93
N LEU A 990 0.03 -0.44 -38.43
CA LEU A 990 1.04 0.59 -38.67
C LEU A 990 1.98 0.11 -39.78
N ALA A 991 1.81 0.66 -40.98
CA ALA A 991 2.47 0.20 -42.20
C ALA A 991 3.52 1.20 -42.73
N ALA A 992 4.59 0.68 -43.34
CA ALA A 992 5.63 1.42 -44.05
C ALA A 992 5.69 1.02 -45.52
N GLU A 993 5.93 1.98 -46.41
CA GLU A 993 6.25 1.69 -47.81
C GLU A 993 7.73 1.28 -47.92
N ILE A 994 7.99 0.14 -48.55
CA ILE A 994 9.36 -0.40 -48.80
C ILE A 994 9.78 -0.31 -50.27
N GLY A 995 8.97 0.36 -51.10
CA GLY A 995 9.26 0.65 -52.50
C GLY A 995 8.41 -0.14 -53.49
N GLY A 996 8.25 0.43 -54.69
CA GLY A 996 7.40 -0.14 -55.75
C GLY A 996 5.90 -0.14 -55.42
N GLY A 997 5.46 0.66 -54.44
CA GLY A 997 4.09 0.65 -53.93
C GLY A 997 3.77 -0.47 -52.92
N ASN A 998 4.75 -1.28 -52.53
CA ASN A 998 4.55 -2.36 -51.56
C ASN A 998 4.66 -1.85 -50.11
N TYR A 999 3.78 -2.38 -49.25
CA TYR A 999 3.71 -2.02 -47.84
C TYR A 999 3.93 -3.24 -46.93
N VAL A 1000 4.62 -3.00 -45.80
CA VAL A 1000 4.76 -3.96 -44.70
C VAL A 1000 4.29 -3.33 -43.40
N CYS A 1001 3.62 -4.12 -42.57
CA CYS A 1001 3.10 -3.73 -41.27
C CYS A 1001 4.07 -4.13 -40.15
N LEU A 1002 4.13 -3.36 -39.06
CA LEU A 1002 4.72 -3.84 -37.81
C LEU A 1002 3.99 -5.10 -37.35
N GLU A 1003 4.76 -6.09 -36.89
CA GLU A 1003 4.23 -7.35 -36.39
C GLU A 1003 4.99 -7.80 -35.12
N LYS A 1004 4.26 -8.33 -34.14
CA LYS A 1004 4.84 -9.13 -33.07
C LYS A 1004 5.30 -10.47 -33.63
N ASN A 1005 6.61 -10.74 -33.57
CA ASN A 1005 7.17 -12.04 -33.93
C ASN A 1005 6.56 -13.16 -33.05
N GLY A 1006 6.07 -14.23 -33.68
CA GLY A 1006 5.56 -15.41 -32.96
C GLY A 1006 6.63 -16.16 -32.14
N SER A 1007 7.91 -16.02 -32.52
CA SER A 1007 9.03 -16.77 -31.93
C SER A 1007 9.75 -16.05 -30.78
N GLY A 1008 9.33 -14.83 -30.39
CA GLY A 1008 10.03 -14.08 -29.34
C GLY A 1008 9.47 -12.68 -29.08
N PRO A 1009 10.18 -11.84 -28.30
CA PRO A 1009 9.74 -10.49 -28.00
C PRO A 1009 10.02 -9.49 -29.14
N THR A 1010 10.70 -9.87 -30.23
CA THR A 1010 11.07 -8.92 -31.30
C THR A 1010 9.86 -8.43 -32.10
N VAL A 1011 9.93 -7.17 -32.54
CA VAL A 1011 9.02 -6.61 -33.55
C VAL A 1011 9.68 -6.74 -34.91
N VAL A 1012 8.94 -7.25 -35.89
CA VAL A 1012 9.36 -7.46 -37.28
C VAL A 1012 8.45 -6.68 -38.22
N THR A 1013 8.78 -6.66 -39.51
CA THR A 1013 7.91 -6.14 -40.56
C THR A 1013 7.54 -7.21 -41.56
N ASN A 1014 6.24 -7.44 -41.76
CA ASN A 1014 5.68 -8.49 -42.64
C ASN A 1014 4.56 -7.92 -43.51
N LYS A 1015 4.11 -8.65 -44.56
CA LYS A 1015 2.95 -8.21 -45.34
C LYS A 1015 1.74 -7.99 -44.41
N CYS A 1016 0.99 -6.91 -44.67
CA CYS A 1016 -0.14 -6.53 -43.84
C CYS A 1016 -1.27 -7.58 -43.88
N LEU A 1017 -1.65 -8.12 -42.71
CA LEU A 1017 -2.66 -9.16 -42.58
C LEU A 1017 -4.08 -8.60 -42.73
N CYS A 1018 -4.94 -9.32 -43.45
CA CYS A 1018 -6.33 -8.92 -43.72
C CYS A 1018 -6.48 -7.56 -44.44
N VAL A 1019 -5.43 -7.08 -45.10
CA VAL A 1019 -5.38 -5.81 -45.84
C VAL A 1019 -4.90 -6.08 -47.27
N GLY A 1020 -5.57 -5.49 -48.26
CA GLY A 1020 -5.22 -5.60 -49.67
C GLY A 1020 -4.02 -4.72 -50.06
N ASP A 1021 -3.51 -4.93 -51.26
CA ASP A 1021 -2.40 -4.13 -51.81
C ASP A 1021 -2.83 -2.66 -52.12
N ASP A 1022 -4.14 -2.38 -52.08
CA ASP A 1022 -4.77 -1.06 -52.12
C ASP A 1022 -4.92 -0.40 -50.74
N LEU A 1023 -4.46 -1.08 -49.67
CA LEU A 1023 -4.60 -0.72 -48.26
C LEU A 1023 -6.04 -0.74 -47.71
N ALA A 1024 -7.00 -1.35 -48.41
CA ALA A 1024 -8.34 -1.60 -47.91
C ALA A 1024 -8.44 -2.92 -47.12
N ASP A 1025 -9.47 -3.08 -46.28
CA ASP A 1025 -9.75 -4.35 -45.61
C ASP A 1025 -10.20 -5.42 -46.61
N LEU A 1026 -9.69 -6.65 -46.47
CA LEU A 1026 -10.20 -7.78 -47.25
C LEU A 1026 -11.64 -8.15 -46.81
N PRO A 1027 -12.57 -8.48 -47.74
CA PRO A 1027 -13.96 -8.82 -47.39
C PRO A 1027 -14.13 -10.03 -46.48
N THR A 1028 -13.15 -10.95 -46.49
CA THR A 1028 -12.96 -12.03 -45.53
C THR A 1028 -11.46 -12.24 -45.29
N CYS A 1029 -11.09 -12.74 -44.11
CA CYS A 1029 -9.72 -13.07 -43.76
C CYS A 1029 -9.68 -14.29 -42.83
N ASN A 1030 -8.77 -15.24 -43.12
CA ASN A 1030 -8.58 -16.43 -42.28
C ASN A 1030 -7.54 -16.19 -41.17
N ASP A 1031 -6.63 -15.23 -41.37
CA ASP A 1031 -5.58 -14.89 -40.42
C ASP A 1031 -6.12 -14.14 -39.20
N ASN A 1032 -5.31 -14.06 -38.14
CA ASN A 1032 -5.60 -13.22 -36.99
C ASN A 1032 -4.74 -11.95 -37.08
N PRO A 1033 -5.28 -10.79 -37.53
CA PRO A 1033 -4.49 -9.58 -37.78
C PRO A 1033 -3.98 -8.91 -36.50
N GLN A 1034 -4.37 -9.39 -35.31
CA GLN A 1034 -4.06 -8.72 -34.06
C GLN A 1034 -2.60 -8.77 -33.64
N VAL A 1035 -1.80 -9.64 -34.26
CA VAL A 1035 -0.34 -9.63 -34.13
C VAL A 1035 0.30 -8.42 -34.82
N GLN A 1036 -0.45 -7.71 -35.67
CA GLN A 1036 -0.05 -6.46 -36.34
C GLN A 1036 -0.81 -5.23 -35.83
N TRP A 1037 -1.59 -5.36 -34.75
CA TRP A 1037 -2.35 -4.25 -34.16
C TRP A 1037 -1.48 -3.45 -33.19
N PHE A 1038 -1.01 -2.28 -33.64
CA PHE A 1038 -0.21 -1.33 -32.87
C PHE A 1038 -0.89 0.03 -32.79
N LYS A 1039 -1.02 0.57 -31.57
CA LYS A 1039 -1.68 1.86 -31.29
C LYS A 1039 -0.68 2.86 -30.72
N LEU A 1040 -0.56 4.04 -31.33
CA LEU A 1040 0.20 5.15 -30.73
C LEU A 1040 -0.66 5.81 -29.64
N VAL A 1041 -0.33 5.56 -28.37
CA VAL A 1041 -1.07 6.08 -27.20
C VAL A 1041 -0.33 7.28 -26.63
N ALA A 1042 -1.04 8.40 -26.48
CA ALA A 1042 -0.49 9.63 -25.92
C ALA A 1042 -0.27 9.48 -24.40
N VAL A 1043 0.94 9.83 -23.95
CA VAL A 1043 1.36 9.80 -22.54
C VAL A 1043 2.05 11.10 -22.14
N ASN A 1044 1.81 11.58 -20.92
CA ASN A 1044 2.50 12.75 -20.36
C ASN A 1044 2.94 12.59 -18.89
N VAL A 1045 2.87 11.38 -18.32
CA VAL A 1045 3.34 11.05 -16.96
C VAL A 1045 4.68 10.30 -16.94
#